data_AF-A0A3Q3LVX9-F1
#
_entry.id   AF-A0A3Q3LVX9-F1
#
_cell.length_a   1.000
_cell.length_b   1.000
_cell.length_c   1.000
_cell.angle_alpha   90.00
_cell.angle_beta   90.00
_cell.angle_gamma   90.00
#
_symmetry.space_group_name_H-M   'P 1'
#
loop_
_entity.id
_entity.type
_entity.pdbx_description
1 polymer ?
#
loop_
_entity_poly.entity_id
_entity_poly.type
_entity_poly.pdbx_seq_one_letter_code
_entity_poly.pdbx_strand_id
1 'polypeptide(L)'
;IGLYFTLLFLASLCRGQRSDPDAERPSCSRCDLHLSCDCSHHGFTVVPTVTEHALILDLSFNNITTVTDNDLTGHTQLRALSLHGNQLSVIEPMAFDSLWSLEELDLSDNQLTALENTWFSKLGALQRLNLLNNPYRGLGSPAVFQGLVRLRRLALGGPALQELKRGDLGGVAQLEELTVHANNLTRYEPGALGDIWPLGRVTLSLHEPFLTNTALASAVLCDVSYPETPIILEDLHLTTKLSIQPLRESARRRIRSITFRNVFIADNTIVNLLVVLNGVPVTSLFVEGMTLVGEGRWENASWTDHRSIDEFLIRNVVVLDVYRFVSFLQLQFLLKYPRKVSVINAKVFVLPCATSELLENLQYLDLSDNLLTDLTLAETLCNGRGKLKDLRVLNISGNALKSLSTVSQLVKKLSKLTHLDISRTGYSSMPQGCSWPSLLRYLNISKAKLTTVTPCLPTTLEVLDLSNNDLKDFTLALPALRELHLSGNKLLRLPSGRLFPNLQTLIIQSNTLNMFGRSDLESYRRLQNLQAGQNKFVCSCEFVAFLQLDLMAGEDLHFADGEENYICDSPLDLQGQLVGQVHQSIVVCHQVLFVSVCCGVGLFVGIVLFISLWRLHALWYLKMTWAWVKAKRSSRRRRRVRDRMDSEPLLSYDAFVSYSERDATWVENFLVPELEEPRQNDSISARTREPLTLCLHKRDFLPGHWIVDNIMSAMEHSRRTVFILSENFVQSDWCRYELDFSHFWMFDGNAGRDAAILILLEPLSKDDVPKRFCKLRKLMSSTTYLEWPQEEDRRREFWRSLRIALRGEEEEED
;
A
#
# COMPACT_ATOMS: atom_id res chain seq x y z
N ILE A 1 33.74 40.61 -37.47
CA ILE A 1 33.02 39.90 -36.37
C ILE A 1 32.69 40.82 -35.18
N GLY A 2 33.23 42.04 -35.07
CA GLY A 2 32.89 42.99 -33.99
C GLY A 2 31.74 44.00 -34.26
N LEU A 3 30.97 43.87 -35.34
CA LEU A 3 29.94 44.87 -35.74
C LEU A 3 28.50 44.30 -35.84
N TYR A 4 28.31 42.99 -35.59
CA TYR A 4 26.99 42.35 -35.63
C TYR A 4 26.30 42.29 -34.26
N PHE A 5 27.07 42.43 -33.16
CA PHE A 5 26.54 42.34 -31.79
C PHE A 5 26.03 43.67 -31.22
N THR A 6 26.44 44.82 -31.76
CA THR A 6 26.00 46.14 -31.25
C THR A 6 24.66 46.60 -31.82
N LEU A 7 24.22 46.06 -32.97
CA LEU A 7 22.92 46.40 -33.58
C LEU A 7 21.73 45.59 -33.00
N LEU A 8 21.98 44.41 -32.44
CA LEU A 8 20.94 43.60 -31.78
C LEU A 8 20.58 44.10 -30.37
N PHE A 9 21.47 44.85 -29.72
CA PHE A 9 21.22 45.37 -28.37
C PHE A 9 20.41 46.68 -28.36
N LEU A 10 20.40 47.43 -29.47
CA LEU A 10 19.64 48.69 -29.59
C LEU A 10 18.20 48.48 -30.12
N ALA A 11 17.90 47.33 -30.71
CA ALA A 11 16.55 46.99 -31.18
C ALA A 11 15.59 46.51 -30.06
N SER A 12 16.09 46.19 -28.86
CA SER A 12 15.26 45.79 -27.72
C SER A 12 14.78 46.95 -26.85
N LEU A 13 15.31 48.17 -27.05
CA LEU A 13 15.01 49.35 -26.20
C LEU A 13 13.97 50.30 -26.81
N CYS A 14 13.35 49.95 -27.94
CA CYS A 14 12.30 50.76 -28.58
C CYS A 14 11.11 49.92 -29.07
N ARG A 15 10.64 48.98 -28.26
CA ARG A 15 9.25 48.54 -28.30
C ARG A 15 8.58 48.97 -27.00
N GLY A 16 7.98 50.15 -27.04
CA GLY A 16 7.01 50.56 -26.04
C GLY A 16 5.93 49.49 -25.95
N GLN A 17 5.91 48.77 -24.84
CA GLN A 17 4.74 48.03 -24.43
C GLN A 17 3.69 49.07 -24.05
N ARG A 18 2.70 49.23 -24.95
CA ARG A 18 1.36 49.61 -24.51
C ARG A 18 1.00 48.67 -23.37
N SER A 19 0.74 49.25 -22.20
CA SER A 19 0.16 48.60 -21.05
C SER A 19 -1.20 48.02 -21.45
N ASP A 20 -1.25 46.71 -21.61
CA ASP A 20 -2.48 45.92 -21.55
C ASP A 20 -2.81 45.71 -20.06
N PRO A 21 -4.03 45.96 -19.55
CA PRO A 21 -4.33 45.87 -18.12
C PRO A 21 -4.45 44.43 -17.61
N ASP A 22 -4.48 43.44 -18.50
CA ASP A 22 -4.61 42.02 -18.14
C ASP A 22 -3.26 41.30 -18.25
N ALA A 23 -2.31 41.69 -17.41
CA ALA A 23 -1.21 40.79 -17.09
C ALA A 23 -1.81 39.55 -16.40
N GLU A 24 -1.61 38.36 -16.99
CA GLU A 24 -2.16 37.07 -16.59
C GLU A 24 -2.30 36.94 -15.06
N ARG A 25 -3.52 37.14 -14.54
CA ARG A 25 -3.81 36.97 -13.11
C ARG A 25 -3.49 35.52 -12.74
N PRO A 26 -2.74 35.28 -11.65
CA PRO A 26 -2.46 33.92 -11.22
C PRO A 26 -3.78 33.18 -10.94
N SER A 27 -3.87 31.90 -11.31
CA SER A 27 -5.07 31.07 -11.07
C SER A 27 -4.86 30.15 -9.88
N CYS A 28 -5.90 29.99 -9.06
CA CYS A 28 -5.97 28.96 -8.05
C CYS A 28 -6.99 27.89 -8.48
N SER A 29 -6.50 26.67 -8.71
CA SER A 29 -7.31 25.55 -9.23
C SER A 29 -7.46 24.38 -8.25
N ARG A 30 -7.11 24.55 -6.97
CA ARG A 30 -7.14 23.49 -5.95
C ARG A 30 -8.43 23.54 -5.13
N CYS A 31 -9.54 23.23 -5.79
CA CYS A 31 -10.83 23.07 -5.14
C CYS A 31 -11.17 21.59 -4.98
N ASP A 32 -11.63 21.19 -3.81
CA ASP A 32 -12.08 19.82 -3.54
C ASP A 32 -13.49 19.55 -4.10
N LEU A 33 -14.00 18.32 -3.90
CA LEU A 33 -15.35 17.92 -4.30
C LEU A 33 -16.46 18.69 -3.54
N HIS A 34 -16.13 19.34 -2.43
CA HIS A 34 -17.02 20.16 -1.61
C HIS A 34 -16.93 21.66 -1.97
N LEU A 35 -16.24 22.01 -3.05
CA LEU A 35 -16.04 23.40 -3.51
C LEU A 35 -15.28 24.26 -2.49
N SER A 36 -14.42 23.62 -1.68
CA SER A 36 -13.46 24.26 -0.80
C SER A 36 -12.13 24.41 -1.52
N CYS A 37 -11.70 25.66 -1.73
CA CYS A 37 -10.50 26.01 -2.48
C CYS A 37 -9.39 26.48 -1.53
N ASP A 38 -8.31 25.70 -1.42
CA ASP A 38 -7.13 26.05 -0.62
C ASP A 38 -6.04 26.67 -1.50
N CYS A 39 -5.87 27.98 -1.32
CA CYS A 39 -4.91 28.83 -2.02
C CYS A 39 -3.93 29.49 -1.02
N SER A 40 -3.79 28.94 0.19
CA SER A 40 -2.95 29.48 1.27
C SER A 40 -1.46 29.25 1.01
N HIS A 41 -0.57 30.11 1.52
CA HIS A 41 0.90 29.94 1.42
C HIS A 41 1.51 29.88 0.00
N HIS A 42 0.87 30.46 -1.02
CA HIS A 42 1.37 30.43 -2.41
C HIS A 42 2.14 31.69 -2.83
N GLY A 43 2.27 32.67 -1.93
CA GLY A 43 2.97 33.93 -2.20
C GLY A 43 2.22 34.85 -3.18
N PHE A 44 0.91 34.71 -3.31
CA PHE A 44 0.11 35.59 -4.17
C PHE A 44 0.21 37.05 -3.70
N THR A 45 0.43 37.98 -4.62
CA THR A 45 0.50 39.42 -4.35
C THR A 45 -0.81 40.16 -4.61
N VAL A 46 -1.70 39.53 -5.37
CA VAL A 46 -3.05 39.96 -5.73
C VAL A 46 -4.00 38.77 -5.57
N VAL A 47 -5.29 39.02 -5.45
CA VAL A 47 -6.28 37.94 -5.38
C VAL A 47 -6.24 37.13 -6.69
N PRO A 48 -6.00 35.80 -6.63
CA PRO A 48 -5.93 34.96 -7.82
C PRO A 48 -7.33 34.73 -8.42
N THR A 49 -7.37 34.30 -9.69
CA THR A 49 -8.61 33.86 -10.32
C THR A 49 -9.05 32.51 -9.74
N VAL A 50 -10.29 32.45 -9.26
CA VAL A 50 -10.93 31.29 -8.62
C VAL A 50 -12.26 30.98 -9.32
N THR A 51 -12.75 29.75 -9.19
CA THR A 51 -14.09 29.37 -9.67
C THR A 51 -15.19 30.13 -8.91
N GLU A 52 -16.16 30.68 -9.65
CA GLU A 52 -17.30 31.42 -9.08
C GLU A 52 -18.21 30.55 -8.20
N HIS A 53 -18.09 29.23 -8.30
CA HIS A 53 -18.86 28.24 -7.53
C HIS A 53 -18.21 27.89 -6.18
N ALA A 54 -17.08 28.51 -5.82
CA ALA A 54 -16.41 28.23 -4.56
C ALA A 54 -17.32 28.55 -3.36
N LEU A 55 -17.40 27.63 -2.40
CA LEU A 55 -18.12 27.82 -1.13
C LEU A 55 -17.18 28.28 -0.02
N ILE A 56 -15.93 27.81 -0.04
CA ILE A 56 -14.89 28.17 0.92
C ILE A 56 -13.65 28.57 0.12
N LEU A 57 -13.07 29.73 0.43
CA LEU A 57 -11.86 30.22 -0.21
C LEU A 57 -10.84 30.62 0.86
N ASP A 58 -9.74 29.87 0.92
CA ASP A 58 -8.61 30.17 1.80
C ASP A 58 -7.47 30.84 1.01
N LEU A 59 -7.24 32.12 1.25
CA LEU A 59 -6.15 32.92 0.71
C LEU A 59 -5.15 33.33 1.80
N SER A 60 -5.13 32.63 2.94
CA SER A 60 -4.30 32.97 4.08
C SER A 60 -2.79 32.84 3.80
N PHE A 61 -1.99 33.58 4.57
CA PHE A 61 -0.52 33.54 4.51
C PHE A 61 0.06 33.74 3.10
N ASN A 62 -0.54 34.64 2.32
CA ASN A 62 -0.01 35.12 1.05
C ASN A 62 0.62 36.52 1.24
N ASN A 63 0.95 37.19 0.15
CA ASN A 63 1.53 38.53 0.14
C ASN A 63 0.55 39.55 -0.49
N ILE A 64 -0.76 39.31 -0.35
CA ILE A 64 -1.79 40.13 -0.99
C ILE A 64 -1.81 41.50 -0.30
N THR A 65 -1.73 42.56 -1.08
CA THR A 65 -1.65 43.94 -0.56
C THR A 65 -2.95 44.72 -0.71
N THR A 66 -3.75 44.35 -1.71
CA THR A 66 -4.99 45.04 -2.08
C THR A 66 -6.06 44.04 -2.52
N VAL A 67 -7.32 44.27 -2.15
CA VAL A 67 -8.49 43.61 -2.74
C VAL A 67 -9.27 44.66 -3.52
N THR A 68 -9.40 44.48 -4.83
CA THR A 68 -10.09 45.41 -5.72
C THR A 68 -11.57 45.06 -5.88
N ASP A 69 -12.37 46.00 -6.37
CA ASP A 69 -13.82 45.86 -6.60
C ASP A 69 -14.16 44.70 -7.55
N ASN A 70 -13.21 44.29 -8.41
CA ASN A 70 -13.38 43.26 -9.42
C ASN A 70 -12.84 41.88 -9.03
N ASP A 71 -12.13 41.76 -7.90
CA ASP A 71 -11.39 40.52 -7.59
C ASP A 71 -12.30 39.37 -7.13
N LEU A 72 -13.38 39.70 -6.41
CA LEU A 72 -14.32 38.73 -5.85
C LEU A 72 -15.74 38.89 -6.40
N THR A 73 -15.90 39.66 -7.49
CA THR A 73 -17.18 39.79 -8.18
C THR A 73 -17.67 38.42 -8.66
N GLY A 74 -18.98 38.16 -8.60
CA GLY A 74 -19.59 36.91 -9.07
C GLY A 74 -19.56 35.73 -8.09
N HIS A 75 -18.75 35.78 -7.02
CA HIS A 75 -18.62 34.72 -6.00
C HIS A 75 -19.79 34.71 -5.00
N THR A 76 -21.02 34.68 -5.51
CA THR A 76 -22.26 34.88 -4.75
C THR A 76 -22.62 33.74 -3.80
N GLN A 77 -22.01 32.56 -4.01
CA GLN A 77 -22.23 31.37 -3.18
C GLN A 77 -21.17 31.22 -2.07
N LEU A 78 -20.15 32.07 -2.04
CA LEU A 78 -19.06 31.98 -1.08
C LEU A 78 -19.60 32.15 0.35
N ARG A 79 -19.31 31.18 1.21
CA ARG A 79 -19.73 31.13 2.62
C ARG A 79 -18.58 31.44 3.58
N ALA A 80 -17.34 31.12 3.22
CA ALA A 80 -16.18 31.42 4.05
C ALA A 80 -15.03 31.97 3.22
N LEU A 81 -14.45 33.09 3.67
CA LEU A 81 -13.30 33.73 3.05
C LEU A 81 -12.23 34.01 4.12
N SER A 82 -11.05 33.46 3.93
CA SER A 82 -9.88 33.76 4.76
C SER A 82 -8.84 34.56 3.98
N LEU A 83 -8.50 35.74 4.46
CA LEU A 83 -7.39 36.59 4.00
C LEU A 83 -6.38 36.82 5.14
N HIS A 84 -6.42 35.98 6.17
CA HIS A 84 -5.55 36.05 7.34
C HIS A 84 -4.06 36.04 6.97
N GLY A 85 -3.24 36.82 7.68
CA GLY A 85 -1.78 36.74 7.56
C GLY A 85 -1.24 37.23 6.22
N ASN A 86 -1.91 38.21 5.59
CA ASN A 86 -1.49 38.86 4.36
C ASN A 86 -0.85 40.24 4.66
N GLN A 87 -0.66 41.06 3.62
CA GLN A 87 -0.16 42.43 3.73
C GLN A 87 -1.23 43.44 3.33
N LEU A 88 -2.51 43.12 3.53
CA LEU A 88 -3.61 43.95 3.07
C LEU A 88 -3.58 45.32 3.75
N SER A 89 -3.43 46.36 2.93
CA SER A 89 -3.45 47.75 3.38
C SER A 89 -4.63 48.53 2.78
N VAL A 90 -5.18 48.05 1.65
CA VAL A 90 -6.32 48.65 0.96
C VAL A 90 -7.34 47.58 0.60
N ILE A 91 -8.61 47.82 0.92
CA ILE A 91 -9.75 47.06 0.44
C ILE A 91 -10.67 48.09 -0.23
N GLU A 92 -10.92 47.93 -1.52
CA GLU A 92 -11.78 48.86 -2.26
C GLU A 92 -13.24 48.76 -1.77
N PRO A 93 -14.04 49.86 -1.83
CA PRO A 93 -15.33 49.94 -1.16
C PRO A 93 -16.37 48.88 -1.57
N MET A 94 -16.31 48.36 -2.79
CA MET A 94 -17.27 47.38 -3.34
C MET A 94 -16.67 45.98 -3.45
N ALA A 95 -15.45 45.76 -2.93
CA ALA A 95 -14.72 44.48 -3.03
C ALA A 95 -15.52 43.26 -2.53
N PHE A 96 -16.40 43.45 -1.53
CA PHE A 96 -17.20 42.37 -0.94
C PHE A 96 -18.70 42.45 -1.26
N ASP A 97 -19.14 43.37 -2.12
CA ASP A 97 -20.57 43.61 -2.37
C ASP A 97 -21.30 42.40 -2.96
N SER A 98 -20.60 41.55 -3.70
CA SER A 98 -21.16 40.32 -4.28
C SER A 98 -21.28 39.15 -3.29
N LEU A 99 -20.68 39.25 -2.09
CA LEU A 99 -20.55 38.14 -1.14
C LEU A 99 -21.71 38.07 -0.13
N TRP A 100 -22.94 38.21 -0.60
CA TRP A 100 -24.14 38.27 0.26
C TRP A 100 -24.45 36.96 1.01
N SER A 101 -23.88 35.83 0.58
CA SER A 101 -23.98 34.52 1.26
C SER A 101 -22.86 34.27 2.29
N LEU A 102 -21.92 35.21 2.45
CA LEU A 102 -20.75 35.02 3.29
C LEU A 102 -21.14 34.93 4.77
N GLU A 103 -20.71 33.86 5.43
CA GLU A 103 -20.94 33.56 6.84
C GLU A 103 -19.68 33.79 7.68
N GLU A 104 -18.49 33.60 7.10
CA GLU A 104 -17.20 33.78 7.76
C GLU A 104 -16.27 34.67 6.95
N LEU A 105 -15.69 35.67 7.61
CA LEU A 105 -14.66 36.53 7.05
C LEU A 105 -13.51 36.72 8.04
N ASP A 106 -12.31 36.31 7.63
CA ASP A 106 -11.09 36.54 8.39
C ASP A 106 -10.16 37.53 7.66
N LEU A 107 -9.96 38.70 8.27
CA LEU A 107 -9.04 39.76 7.83
C LEU A 107 -7.92 40.00 8.85
N SER A 108 -7.73 39.08 9.81
CA SER A 108 -6.74 39.25 10.88
C SER A 108 -5.30 39.21 10.37
N ASP A 109 -4.38 39.79 11.16
CA ASP A 109 -2.95 39.81 10.87
C ASP A 109 -2.64 40.40 9.48
N ASN A 110 -3.17 41.60 9.24
CA ASN A 110 -2.97 42.40 8.03
C ASN A 110 -2.45 43.82 8.38
N GLN A 111 -2.45 44.74 7.43
CA GLN A 111 -1.93 46.11 7.58
C GLN A 111 -3.03 47.18 7.47
N LEU A 112 -4.28 46.86 7.84
CA LEU A 112 -5.41 47.78 7.77
C LEU A 112 -5.30 48.88 8.85
N THR A 113 -5.05 50.11 8.42
CA THR A 113 -4.91 51.27 9.32
C THR A 113 -6.23 51.97 9.66
N ALA A 114 -7.27 51.71 8.87
CA ALA A 114 -8.62 52.22 9.07
C ALA A 114 -9.61 51.14 8.65
N LEU A 115 -10.79 51.13 9.27
CA LEU A 115 -11.88 50.25 8.91
C LEU A 115 -12.99 51.08 8.26
N GLU A 116 -13.52 50.61 7.13
CA GLU A 116 -14.63 51.27 6.44
C GLU A 116 -15.92 50.46 6.56
N ASN A 117 -17.04 51.16 6.78
CA ASN A 117 -18.36 50.52 6.88
C ASN A 117 -18.82 49.87 5.57
N THR A 118 -18.32 50.37 4.43
CA THR A 118 -18.72 49.97 3.08
C THR A 118 -18.43 48.50 2.85
N TRP A 119 -17.26 48.02 3.32
CA TRP A 119 -16.79 46.64 3.21
C TRP A 119 -17.81 45.61 3.71
N PHE A 120 -18.54 45.91 4.78
CA PHE A 120 -19.41 44.95 5.45
C PHE A 120 -20.91 45.21 5.19
N SER A 121 -21.25 46.33 4.55
CA SER A 121 -22.63 46.81 4.41
C SER A 121 -23.57 45.84 3.68
N LYS A 122 -23.04 44.96 2.82
CA LYS A 122 -23.79 43.94 2.06
C LYS A 122 -23.74 42.54 2.67
N LEU A 123 -22.95 42.33 3.72
CA LEU A 123 -22.69 41.02 4.31
C LEU A 123 -23.73 40.63 5.37
N GLY A 124 -25.02 40.69 5.02
CA GLY A 124 -26.12 40.43 5.96
C GLY A 124 -26.19 38.99 6.49
N ALA A 125 -25.52 38.04 5.83
CA ALA A 125 -25.41 36.65 6.26
C ALA A 125 -24.26 36.39 7.25
N LEU A 126 -23.37 37.36 7.47
CA LEU A 126 -22.12 37.16 8.20
C LEU A 126 -22.39 36.78 9.65
N GLN A 127 -21.75 35.70 10.09
CA GLN A 127 -21.85 35.14 11.43
C GLN A 127 -20.54 35.28 12.21
N ARG A 128 -19.39 35.24 11.52
CA ARG A 128 -18.07 35.31 12.14
C ARG A 128 -17.19 36.32 11.41
N LEU A 129 -16.68 37.29 12.15
CA LEU A 129 -15.79 38.32 11.65
C LEU A 129 -14.55 38.44 12.55
N ASN A 130 -13.39 38.31 11.95
CA ASN A 130 -12.10 38.47 12.62
C ASN A 130 -11.30 39.62 12.01
N LEU A 131 -11.01 40.64 12.83
CA LEU A 131 -10.25 41.85 12.48
C LEU A 131 -8.98 42.00 13.31
N LEU A 132 -8.61 40.98 14.10
CA LEU A 132 -7.50 41.06 15.04
C LEU A 132 -6.17 41.43 14.38
N ASN A 133 -5.27 42.01 15.17
CA ASN A 133 -3.88 42.27 14.79
C ASN A 133 -3.71 43.15 13.55
N ASN A 134 -4.63 44.10 13.33
CA ASN A 134 -4.47 45.17 12.35
C ASN A 134 -4.09 46.51 13.03
N PRO A 135 -3.36 47.40 12.35
CA PRO A 135 -2.87 48.66 12.90
C PRO A 135 -3.91 49.81 12.92
N TYR A 136 -5.22 49.52 12.99
CA TYR A 136 -6.23 50.56 13.12
C TYR A 136 -6.31 51.12 14.55
N ARG A 137 -6.57 52.44 14.66
CA ARG A 137 -6.58 53.15 15.96
C ARG A 137 -7.93 53.13 16.68
N GLY A 138 -9.02 52.91 15.94
CA GLY A 138 -10.39 52.86 16.41
C GLY A 138 -11.29 52.24 15.34
N LEU A 139 -12.56 51.96 15.67
CA LEU A 139 -13.48 51.16 14.84
C LEU A 139 -14.20 51.95 13.73
N GLY A 140 -13.62 53.06 13.27
CA GLY A 140 -14.16 53.90 12.18
C GLY A 140 -15.44 54.67 12.54
N SER A 141 -15.81 55.65 11.71
CA SER A 141 -17.09 56.36 11.83
C SER A 141 -17.63 56.64 10.41
N PRO A 142 -18.88 56.26 10.09
CA PRO A 142 -19.92 55.66 10.94
C PRO A 142 -19.63 54.20 11.33
N ALA A 143 -20.46 53.63 12.23
CA ALA A 143 -20.28 52.31 12.82
C ALA A 143 -20.10 51.21 11.75
N VAL A 144 -18.94 50.56 11.78
CA VAL A 144 -18.47 49.64 10.73
C VAL A 144 -19.28 48.34 10.66
N PHE A 145 -19.88 47.94 11.77
CA PHE A 145 -20.66 46.69 11.87
C PHE A 145 -22.16 46.89 11.63
N GLN A 146 -22.58 48.09 11.24
CA GLN A 146 -23.98 48.40 11.01
C GLN A 146 -24.53 47.51 9.88
N GLY A 147 -25.59 46.74 10.19
CA GLY A 147 -26.23 45.83 9.24
C GLY A 147 -25.82 44.36 9.38
N LEU A 148 -24.81 44.04 10.19
CA LEU A 148 -24.39 42.66 10.48
C LEU A 148 -25.28 41.98 11.53
N VAL A 149 -26.58 41.90 11.24
CA VAL A 149 -27.62 41.45 12.18
C VAL A 149 -27.54 39.97 12.56
N ARG A 150 -26.77 39.16 11.82
CA ARG A 150 -26.56 37.73 12.08
C ARG A 150 -25.22 37.43 12.76
N LEU A 151 -24.42 38.46 13.06
CA LEU A 151 -23.10 38.28 13.61
C LEU A 151 -23.19 37.64 15.01
N ARG A 152 -22.50 36.52 15.19
CA ARG A 152 -22.44 35.77 16.46
C ARG A 152 -21.07 35.80 17.09
N ARG A 153 -20.00 35.86 16.29
CA ARG A 153 -18.63 35.93 16.80
C ARG A 153 -17.90 37.11 16.18
N LEU A 154 -17.38 37.98 17.04
CA LEU A 154 -16.64 39.16 16.64
C LEU A 154 -15.30 39.17 17.36
N ALA A 155 -14.21 39.23 16.60
CA ALA A 155 -12.88 39.43 17.14
C ALA A 155 -12.30 40.72 16.57
N LEU A 156 -11.91 41.65 17.45
CA LEU A 156 -11.40 42.95 17.08
C LEU A 156 -10.27 43.39 18.01
N GLY A 157 -9.44 44.28 17.50
CA GLY A 157 -8.36 44.90 18.23
C GLY A 157 -7.01 44.57 17.62
N GLY A 158 -5.96 45.08 18.23
CA GLY A 158 -4.62 44.98 17.68
C GLY A 158 -3.66 45.93 18.39
N PRO A 159 -2.39 45.96 17.95
CA PRO A 159 -1.35 46.71 18.62
C PRO A 159 -1.57 48.22 18.60
N ALA A 160 -2.37 48.74 17.66
CA ALA A 160 -2.59 50.17 17.49
C ALA A 160 -3.93 50.69 18.04
N LEU A 161 -4.83 49.82 18.53
CA LEU A 161 -6.15 50.22 19.01
C LEU A 161 -6.01 51.10 20.28
N GLN A 162 -6.42 52.35 20.18
CA GLN A 162 -6.26 53.38 21.22
C GLN A 162 -7.58 53.93 21.76
N GLU A 163 -8.66 53.82 20.99
CA GLU A 163 -9.95 54.42 21.30
C GLU A 163 -11.12 53.48 20.94
N LEU A 164 -12.06 53.33 21.89
CA LEU A 164 -13.36 52.70 21.68
C LEU A 164 -14.45 53.66 22.16
N LYS A 165 -15.40 53.98 21.28
CA LYS A 165 -16.47 54.93 21.52
C LYS A 165 -17.82 54.25 21.62
N ARG A 166 -18.77 54.95 22.23
CA ARG A 166 -20.14 54.48 22.29
C ARG A 166 -20.73 54.45 20.89
N GLY A 167 -21.37 53.33 20.54
CA GLY A 167 -21.96 53.11 19.22
C GLY A 167 -21.02 52.48 18.19
N ASP A 168 -19.72 52.27 18.51
CA ASP A 168 -18.77 51.59 17.61
C ASP A 168 -19.26 50.18 17.22
N LEU A 169 -19.90 49.47 18.17
CA LEU A 169 -20.52 48.16 17.96
C LEU A 169 -22.01 48.23 17.59
N GLY A 170 -22.49 49.41 17.19
CA GLY A 170 -23.87 49.62 16.80
C GLY A 170 -24.28 48.71 15.63
N GLY A 171 -25.45 48.06 15.76
CA GLY A 171 -25.99 47.15 14.74
C GLY A 171 -25.65 45.67 14.97
N VAL A 172 -24.75 45.36 15.90
CA VAL A 172 -24.47 44.00 16.35
C VAL A 172 -25.36 43.67 17.55
N ALA A 173 -26.11 42.56 17.48
CA ALA A 173 -26.96 42.11 18.57
C ALA A 173 -26.79 40.60 18.82
N GLN A 174 -26.82 40.19 20.09
CA GLN A 174 -26.78 38.77 20.50
C GLN A 174 -25.50 38.02 20.06
N LEU A 175 -24.34 38.56 20.44
CA LEU A 175 -23.07 37.87 20.24
C LEU A 175 -22.98 36.64 21.16
N GLU A 176 -22.52 35.52 20.59
CA GLU A 176 -22.09 34.35 21.34
C GLU A 176 -20.68 34.56 21.90
N GLU A 177 -19.81 35.21 21.13
CA GLU A 177 -18.41 35.42 21.50
C GLU A 177 -17.90 36.79 21.04
N LEU A 178 -17.30 37.52 21.96
CA LEU A 178 -16.57 38.75 21.67
C LEU A 178 -15.12 38.63 22.15
N THR A 179 -14.17 38.89 21.26
CA THR A 179 -12.76 39.02 21.59
C THR A 179 -12.28 40.45 21.32
N VAL A 180 -11.69 41.10 22.33
CA VAL A 180 -11.15 42.46 22.23
C VAL A 180 -9.69 42.50 22.66
N HIS A 181 -8.79 42.76 21.71
CA HIS A 181 -7.37 42.99 21.99
C HIS A 181 -7.06 44.49 21.98
N ALA A 182 -7.09 45.11 23.16
CA ALA A 182 -6.93 46.56 23.30
C ALA A 182 -5.81 46.87 24.31
N ASN A 183 -4.64 46.27 24.07
CA ASN A 183 -3.50 46.38 24.97
C ASN A 183 -2.95 47.80 25.12
N ASN A 184 -3.19 48.69 24.15
CA ASN A 184 -2.76 50.09 24.15
C ASN A 184 -3.94 51.08 24.24
N LEU A 185 -5.08 50.65 24.80
CA LEU A 185 -6.29 51.47 24.91
C LEU A 185 -6.06 52.65 25.86
N THR A 186 -6.23 53.87 25.35
CA THR A 186 -6.04 55.11 26.13
C THR A 186 -7.35 55.85 26.36
N ARG A 187 -8.35 55.64 25.51
CA ARG A 187 -9.67 56.27 25.58
C ARG A 187 -10.76 55.20 25.46
N TYR A 188 -11.69 55.23 26.39
CA TYR A 188 -12.84 54.34 26.43
C TYR A 188 -14.07 55.14 26.85
N GLU A 189 -15.12 55.11 26.05
CA GLU A 189 -16.41 55.68 26.42
C GLU A 189 -17.29 54.60 27.09
N PRO A 190 -17.72 54.78 28.35
CA PRO A 190 -18.61 53.82 29.02
C PRO A 190 -19.87 53.57 28.20
N GLY A 191 -20.25 52.29 28.07
CA GLY A 191 -21.31 51.80 27.21
C GLY A 191 -20.84 51.29 25.85
N ALA A 192 -19.60 51.55 25.42
CA ALA A 192 -19.08 51.09 24.12
C ALA A 192 -19.21 49.57 23.92
N LEU A 193 -18.95 48.78 24.98
CA LEU A 193 -19.17 47.33 24.98
C LEU A 193 -20.44 46.92 25.77
N GLY A 194 -21.18 47.88 26.32
CA GLY A 194 -22.39 47.60 27.11
C GLY A 194 -23.62 47.34 26.23
N ASP A 195 -23.68 48.01 25.07
CA ASP A 195 -24.85 47.99 24.18
C ASP A 195 -25.06 46.62 23.46
N ILE A 196 -24.09 45.71 23.52
CA ILE A 196 -24.13 44.38 22.87
C ILE A 196 -24.70 43.25 23.75
N TRP A 197 -25.07 43.54 25.00
CA TRP A 197 -25.68 42.54 25.89
C TRP A 197 -27.06 42.09 25.38
N PRO A 198 -27.41 40.78 25.46
CA PRO A 198 -26.71 39.67 26.10
C PRO A 198 -25.53 39.10 25.28
N LEU A 199 -24.47 38.72 25.99
CA LEU A 199 -23.22 38.18 25.44
C LEU A 199 -22.95 36.77 25.99
N GLY A 200 -22.63 35.82 25.11
CA GLY A 200 -22.32 34.43 25.51
C GLY A 200 -21.00 34.31 26.27
N ARG A 201 -19.91 34.85 25.74
CA ARG A 201 -18.56 34.88 26.35
C ARG A 201 -17.78 36.10 25.89
N VAL A 202 -16.91 36.62 26.76
CA VAL A 202 -15.99 37.71 26.43
C VAL A 202 -14.54 37.34 26.70
N THR A 203 -13.66 37.67 25.76
CA THR A 203 -12.21 37.55 25.88
C THR A 203 -11.58 38.93 25.74
N LEU A 204 -10.80 39.35 26.74
CA LEU A 204 -10.20 40.68 26.78
C LEU A 204 -8.68 40.59 27.00
N SER A 205 -7.92 41.28 26.17
CA SER A 205 -6.49 41.55 26.37
C SER A 205 -6.32 43.07 26.57
N LEU A 206 -5.96 43.47 27.79
CA LEU A 206 -5.97 44.86 28.28
C LEU A 206 -4.69 45.19 29.08
N HIS A 207 -3.53 44.82 28.55
CA HIS A 207 -2.25 44.90 29.24
C HIS A 207 -1.93 46.28 29.84
N GLU A 208 -1.78 47.34 29.01
CA GLU A 208 -1.48 48.69 29.52
C GLU A 208 -2.59 49.26 30.41
N PRO A 209 -3.89 49.14 30.07
CA PRO A 209 -4.97 49.60 30.96
C PRO A 209 -4.90 49.03 32.37
N PHE A 210 -4.53 47.75 32.54
CA PHE A 210 -4.38 47.13 33.86
C PHE A 210 -3.17 47.67 34.64
N LEU A 211 -2.15 48.19 33.96
CA LEU A 211 -0.93 48.71 34.57
C LEU A 211 -0.99 50.21 34.86
N THR A 212 -1.46 51.01 33.89
CA THR A 212 -1.32 52.47 33.90
C THR A 212 -2.63 53.21 34.15
N ASN A 213 -3.77 52.69 33.71
CA ASN A 213 -5.09 53.35 33.80
C ASN A 213 -6.18 52.39 34.26
N THR A 214 -6.12 52.01 35.54
CA THR A 214 -7.05 51.05 36.15
C THR A 214 -8.51 51.52 36.11
N ALA A 215 -8.77 52.82 36.08
CA ALA A 215 -10.12 53.36 35.93
C ALA A 215 -10.72 53.03 34.55
N LEU A 216 -9.90 53.10 33.49
CA LEU A 216 -10.30 52.68 32.15
C LEU A 216 -10.60 51.18 32.11
N ALA A 217 -9.71 50.35 32.67
CA ALA A 217 -9.93 48.90 32.74
C ALA A 217 -11.20 48.54 33.54
N SER A 218 -11.46 49.25 34.66
CA SER A 218 -12.71 49.11 35.42
C SER A 218 -13.94 49.44 34.58
N ALA A 219 -13.90 50.51 33.77
CA ALA A 219 -15.02 50.90 32.90
C ALA A 219 -15.31 49.82 31.86
N VAL A 220 -14.28 49.26 31.23
CA VAL A 220 -14.43 48.13 30.29
C VAL A 220 -15.06 46.93 30.98
N LEU A 221 -14.54 46.52 32.14
CA LEU A 221 -15.09 45.38 32.89
C LEU A 221 -16.52 45.63 33.37
N CYS A 222 -16.89 46.86 33.71
CA CYS A 222 -18.24 47.21 34.13
C CYS A 222 -19.28 46.94 33.04
N ASP A 223 -18.91 47.13 31.77
CA ASP A 223 -19.79 46.97 30.62
C ASP A 223 -20.01 45.51 30.22
N VAL A 224 -19.01 44.64 30.45
CA VAL A 224 -19.04 43.23 30.01
C VAL A 224 -19.30 42.23 31.14
N SER A 225 -19.20 42.64 32.40
CA SER A 225 -19.34 41.72 33.53
C SER A 225 -20.80 41.42 33.86
N TYR A 226 -21.24 40.21 33.52
CA TYR A 226 -22.56 39.67 33.86
C TYR A 226 -22.45 38.27 34.47
N PRO A 227 -23.38 37.84 35.35
CA PRO A 227 -23.36 36.50 35.94
C PRO A 227 -23.37 35.36 34.92
N GLU A 228 -24.07 35.55 33.79
CA GLU A 228 -24.23 34.56 32.73
C GLU A 228 -23.09 34.55 31.70
N THR A 229 -22.25 35.59 31.67
CA THR A 229 -21.19 35.77 30.67
C THR A 229 -19.82 35.39 31.28
N PRO A 230 -19.20 34.26 30.89
CA PRO A 230 -17.84 33.95 31.29
C PRO A 230 -16.85 34.97 30.75
N ILE A 231 -15.93 35.41 31.61
CA ILE A 231 -14.90 36.40 31.27
C ILE A 231 -13.55 35.69 31.16
N ILE A 232 -12.88 35.87 30.03
CA ILE A 232 -11.50 35.44 29.81
C ILE A 232 -10.62 36.68 29.74
N LEU A 233 -9.58 36.73 30.56
CA LEU A 233 -8.59 37.80 30.56
C LEU A 233 -7.24 37.25 30.12
N GLU A 234 -6.68 37.83 29.07
CA GLU A 234 -5.47 37.33 28.40
C GLU A 234 -4.30 38.33 28.52
N ASP A 235 -3.06 37.81 28.53
CA ASP A 235 -1.80 38.57 28.43
C ASP A 235 -1.60 39.65 29.52
N LEU A 236 -2.12 39.43 30.73
CA LEU A 236 -2.04 40.41 31.81
C LEU A 236 -0.80 40.25 32.69
N HIS A 237 -0.28 41.40 33.14
CA HIS A 237 0.81 41.47 34.12
C HIS A 237 0.30 41.99 35.48
N LEU A 238 0.06 41.05 36.40
CA LEU A 238 -0.58 41.26 37.69
C LEU A 238 0.43 41.20 38.85
N THR A 239 1.33 42.18 38.91
CA THR A 239 2.38 42.25 39.95
C THR A 239 2.08 43.20 41.10
N THR A 240 1.14 44.12 40.93
CA THR A 240 0.85 45.14 41.94
C THR A 240 -0.56 45.03 42.47
N LYS A 241 -0.82 45.61 43.65
CA LYS A 241 -2.17 45.70 44.21
C LYS A 241 -3.13 46.52 43.33
N LEU A 242 -2.60 47.46 42.55
CA LEU A 242 -3.38 48.35 41.69
C LEU A 242 -3.94 47.59 40.49
N SER A 243 -3.17 46.66 39.91
CA SER A 243 -3.62 45.90 38.73
C SER A 243 -4.77 44.92 39.02
N ILE A 244 -5.11 44.66 40.28
CA ILE A 244 -6.30 43.88 40.67
C ILE A 244 -7.56 44.73 40.86
N GLN A 245 -7.43 46.06 41.05
CA GLN A 245 -8.58 46.94 41.29
C GLN A 245 -9.68 46.83 40.22
N PRO A 246 -9.37 46.70 38.91
CA PRO A 246 -10.40 46.58 37.87
C PRO A 246 -11.38 45.42 38.11
N LEU A 247 -10.89 44.30 38.64
CA LEU A 247 -11.69 43.09 38.89
C LEU A 247 -12.76 43.27 39.97
N ARG A 248 -12.71 44.37 40.74
CA ARG A 248 -13.77 44.70 41.69
C ARG A 248 -15.10 44.97 41.00
N GLU A 249 -15.10 45.49 39.76
CA GLU A 249 -16.34 45.67 39.01
C GLU A 249 -16.97 44.33 38.65
N SER A 250 -16.16 43.35 38.21
CA SER A 250 -16.62 41.99 37.98
C SER A 250 -17.16 41.33 39.25
N ALA A 251 -16.49 41.52 40.39
CA ALA A 251 -16.96 41.05 41.70
C ALA A 251 -18.32 41.67 42.08
N ARG A 252 -18.50 42.97 41.91
CA ARG A 252 -19.77 43.69 42.17
C ARG A 252 -20.91 43.18 41.30
N ARG A 253 -20.60 42.80 40.06
CA ARG A 253 -21.55 42.21 39.11
C ARG A 253 -21.85 40.73 39.36
N ARG A 254 -21.24 40.12 40.40
CA ARG A 254 -21.50 38.75 40.85
C ARG A 254 -21.30 37.70 39.74
N ILE A 255 -20.18 37.82 39.03
CA ILE A 255 -19.78 36.87 37.98
C ILE A 255 -19.74 35.42 38.51
N ARG A 256 -20.00 34.46 37.62
CA ARG A 256 -19.94 33.02 37.93
C ARG A 256 -18.68 32.33 37.42
N SER A 257 -18.08 32.83 36.35
CA SER A 257 -16.92 32.20 35.72
C SER A 257 -15.89 33.24 35.31
N ILE A 258 -14.63 33.02 35.67
CA ILE A 258 -13.49 33.83 35.25
C ILE A 258 -12.31 32.94 34.89
N THR A 259 -11.68 33.26 33.76
CA THR A 259 -10.50 32.57 33.22
C THR A 259 -9.37 33.57 33.06
N PHE A 260 -8.17 33.20 33.47
CA PHE A 260 -6.95 33.96 33.19
C PHE A 260 -6.08 33.15 32.23
N ARG A 261 -5.64 33.76 31.12
CA ARG A 261 -4.73 33.15 30.15
C ARG A 261 -3.46 33.94 29.96
N ASN A 262 -2.33 33.24 29.84
CA ASN A 262 -1.01 33.84 29.63
C ASN A 262 -0.71 35.00 30.60
N VAL A 263 -0.93 34.77 31.91
CA VAL A 263 -0.78 35.80 32.94
C VAL A 263 0.52 35.68 33.70
N PHE A 264 1.17 36.80 33.96
CA PHE A 264 2.26 36.89 34.93
C PHE A 264 1.69 37.47 36.22
N ILE A 265 1.76 36.75 37.33
CA ILE A 265 1.14 37.16 38.59
C ILE A 265 2.06 36.92 39.79
N ALA A 266 1.97 37.82 40.77
CA ALA A 266 2.66 37.66 42.05
C ALA A 266 1.73 37.00 43.11
N ASP A 267 2.31 36.27 44.07
CA ASP A 267 1.56 35.61 45.16
C ASP A 267 0.70 36.58 45.99
N ASN A 268 1.25 37.73 46.39
CA ASN A 268 0.53 38.79 47.09
C ASN A 268 -0.62 39.34 46.22
N THR A 269 -0.46 39.34 44.90
CA THR A 269 -1.51 39.76 43.99
C THR A 269 -2.66 38.75 43.93
N ILE A 270 -2.37 37.45 43.96
CA ILE A 270 -3.40 36.41 44.10
C ILE A 270 -4.17 36.58 45.42
N VAL A 271 -3.47 36.88 46.52
CA VAL A 271 -4.13 37.17 47.80
C VAL A 271 -5.10 38.36 47.68
N ASN A 272 -4.68 39.45 47.02
CA ASN A 272 -5.56 40.58 46.75
C ASN A 272 -6.76 40.20 45.86
N LEU A 273 -6.57 39.32 44.89
CA LEU A 273 -7.64 38.80 44.03
C LEU A 273 -8.68 38.01 44.85
N LEU A 274 -8.23 37.12 45.73
CA LEU A 274 -9.12 36.37 46.63
C LEU A 274 -9.93 37.31 47.53
N VAL A 275 -9.30 38.37 48.04
CA VAL A 275 -10.02 39.42 48.80
C VAL A 275 -11.07 40.13 47.95
N VAL A 276 -10.78 40.43 46.68
CA VAL A 276 -11.77 41.03 45.76
C VAL A 276 -12.92 40.09 45.46
N LEU A 277 -12.67 38.79 45.36
CA LEU A 277 -13.67 37.76 45.08
C LEU A 277 -14.38 37.23 46.33
N ASN A 278 -14.14 37.82 47.50
CA ASN A 278 -14.73 37.38 48.77
C ASN A 278 -16.28 37.48 48.73
N GLY A 279 -16.97 36.35 48.90
CA GLY A 279 -18.44 36.25 48.88
C GLY A 279 -19.07 36.35 47.49
N VAL A 280 -18.27 36.41 46.42
CA VAL A 280 -18.74 36.40 45.04
C VAL A 280 -19.10 34.96 44.63
N PRO A 281 -20.25 34.72 43.98
CA PRO A 281 -20.70 33.37 43.62
C PRO A 281 -19.97 32.80 42.39
N VAL A 282 -18.63 32.87 42.37
CA VAL A 282 -17.80 32.26 41.33
C VAL A 282 -17.87 30.75 41.48
N THR A 283 -18.31 30.05 40.44
CA THR A 283 -18.38 28.59 40.38
C THR A 283 -17.17 27.98 39.70
N SER A 284 -16.61 28.69 38.70
CA SER A 284 -15.51 28.19 37.87
C SER A 284 -14.38 29.22 37.84
N LEU A 285 -13.19 28.81 38.27
CA LEU A 285 -11.97 29.63 38.23
C LEU A 285 -10.88 28.87 37.47
N PHE A 286 -10.53 29.39 36.29
CA PHE A 286 -9.60 28.74 35.37
C PHE A 286 -8.37 29.60 35.15
N VAL A 287 -7.20 28.97 35.09
CA VAL A 287 -5.91 29.62 34.85
C VAL A 287 -5.10 28.78 33.88
N GLU A 288 -4.78 29.32 32.70
CA GLU A 288 -4.04 28.63 31.65
C GLU A 288 -2.81 29.45 31.22
N GLY A 289 -1.61 28.90 31.34
CA GLY A 289 -0.39 29.64 31.02
C GLY A 289 -0.12 30.73 32.06
N MET A 290 0.28 30.35 33.27
CA MET A 290 0.60 31.31 34.33
C MET A 290 2.08 31.28 34.67
N THR A 291 2.71 32.45 34.74
CA THR A 291 3.99 32.62 35.42
C THR A 291 3.75 33.21 36.80
N LEU A 292 4.03 32.42 37.84
CA LEU A 292 3.83 32.79 39.23
C LEU A 292 5.15 33.17 39.89
N VAL A 293 5.23 34.36 40.46
CA VAL A 293 6.39 34.84 41.22
C VAL A 293 5.98 35.05 42.68
N GLY A 294 6.63 34.36 43.61
CA GLY A 294 6.25 34.50 45.01
C GLY A 294 7.05 33.65 45.99
N GLU A 295 6.86 33.96 47.27
CA GLU A 295 7.37 33.18 48.41
C GLU A 295 6.27 32.30 49.03
N GLY A 296 5.07 32.30 48.45
CA GLY A 296 3.95 31.46 48.89
C GLY A 296 3.31 31.91 50.20
N ARG A 297 3.48 33.17 50.61
CA ARG A 297 2.92 33.66 51.88
C ARG A 297 1.44 34.05 51.72
N TRP A 298 0.53 33.14 52.05
CA TRP A 298 -0.92 33.28 51.86
C TRP A 298 -1.68 33.92 53.05
N GLU A 299 -0.98 34.49 54.03
CA GLU A 299 -1.51 34.82 55.38
C GLU A 299 -2.78 35.68 55.36
N ASN A 300 -2.86 36.71 54.51
CA ASN A 300 -4.01 37.62 54.44
C ASN A 300 -5.25 37.02 53.77
N ALA A 301 -5.11 35.96 52.96
CA ALA A 301 -6.25 35.37 52.22
C ALA A 301 -7.16 34.49 53.10
N SER A 302 -6.68 34.08 54.28
CA SER A 302 -7.34 33.15 55.19
C SER A 302 -8.75 33.55 55.68
N TRP A 303 -9.16 34.80 55.45
CA TRP A 303 -10.42 35.40 55.92
C TRP A 303 -11.48 35.57 54.82
N THR A 304 -11.35 34.85 53.70
CA THR A 304 -12.23 35.02 52.53
C THR A 304 -13.20 33.84 52.35
N ASP A 305 -14.41 34.13 51.85
CA ASP A 305 -15.46 33.16 51.55
C ASP A 305 -15.50 32.83 50.07
N HIS A 306 -15.14 31.60 49.73
CA HIS A 306 -15.11 31.06 48.37
C HIS A 306 -15.91 29.75 48.23
N ARG A 307 -16.96 29.59 49.05
CA ARG A 307 -17.79 28.37 49.09
C ARG A 307 -18.47 28.00 47.79
N SER A 308 -18.65 28.95 46.88
CA SER A 308 -19.28 28.72 45.58
C SER A 308 -18.36 28.06 44.56
N ILE A 309 -17.04 28.12 44.75
CA ILE A 309 -16.07 27.60 43.78
C ILE A 309 -16.19 26.07 43.76
N ASP A 310 -16.63 25.57 42.61
CA ASP A 310 -16.89 24.16 42.38
C ASP A 310 -15.78 23.51 41.55
N GLU A 311 -15.28 24.26 40.57
CA GLU A 311 -14.27 23.80 39.62
C GLU A 311 -13.07 24.74 39.59
N PHE A 312 -11.89 24.16 39.83
CA PHE A 312 -10.61 24.84 39.80
C PHE A 312 -9.69 24.16 38.78
N LEU A 313 -9.31 24.89 37.74
CA LEU A 313 -8.42 24.42 36.68
C LEU A 313 -7.17 25.28 36.65
N ILE A 314 -6.02 24.64 36.77
CA ILE A 314 -4.71 25.23 36.56
C ILE A 314 -4.01 24.43 35.48
N ARG A 315 -3.54 25.09 34.42
CA ARG A 315 -2.82 24.46 33.32
C ARG A 315 -1.59 25.25 32.91
N ASN A 316 -0.49 24.56 32.57
CA ASN A 316 0.73 25.16 32.03
C ASN A 316 1.28 26.27 32.96
N VAL A 317 1.62 25.90 34.19
CA VAL A 317 2.13 26.87 35.18
C VAL A 317 3.63 26.77 35.34
N VAL A 318 4.26 27.94 35.34
CA VAL A 318 5.66 28.14 35.66
C VAL A 318 5.74 28.91 36.98
N VAL A 319 6.15 28.22 38.03
CA VAL A 319 6.42 28.86 39.32
C VAL A 319 7.90 29.24 39.37
N LEU A 320 8.20 30.52 39.52
CA LEU A 320 9.55 31.01 39.79
C LEU A 320 9.88 30.82 41.26
N ASP A 321 11.13 30.49 41.57
CA ASP A 321 11.63 30.33 42.94
C ASP A 321 10.79 29.37 43.82
N VAL A 322 10.38 28.21 43.28
CA VAL A 322 9.58 27.18 43.98
C VAL A 322 10.10 26.86 45.38
N TYR A 323 11.42 26.91 45.60
CA TYR A 323 12.05 26.65 46.89
C TYR A 323 11.66 27.64 48.01
N ARG A 324 11.09 28.80 47.65
CA ARG A 324 10.55 29.77 48.61
C ARG A 324 9.12 29.49 49.02
N PHE A 325 8.37 28.71 48.24
CA PHE A 325 6.96 28.44 48.51
C PHE A 325 6.79 27.67 49.82
N VAL A 326 5.86 28.16 50.65
CA VAL A 326 5.41 27.43 51.85
C VAL A 326 4.22 26.51 51.54
N SER A 327 3.84 25.72 52.53
CA SER A 327 2.77 24.74 52.43
C SER A 327 1.42 25.32 51.99
N PHE A 328 0.59 24.54 51.30
CA PHE A 328 -0.79 24.92 50.96
C PHE A 328 -1.80 24.71 52.10
N LEU A 329 -1.35 24.29 53.28
CA LEU A 329 -2.23 24.05 54.42
C LEU A 329 -3.02 25.31 54.83
N GLN A 330 -2.42 26.48 54.66
CA GLN A 330 -3.05 27.78 54.91
C GLN A 330 -4.23 28.06 53.98
N LEU A 331 -4.34 27.38 52.83
CA LEU A 331 -5.42 27.53 51.85
C LEU A 331 -6.63 26.62 52.12
N GLN A 332 -6.76 26.07 53.33
CA GLN A 332 -7.91 25.22 53.70
C GLN A 332 -9.27 25.88 53.40
N PHE A 333 -9.39 27.20 53.63
CA PHE A 333 -10.62 27.96 53.35
C PHE A 333 -11.04 27.91 51.87
N LEU A 334 -10.09 27.68 50.96
CA LEU A 334 -10.31 27.58 49.52
C LEU A 334 -10.47 26.13 49.07
N LEU A 335 -9.62 25.22 49.56
CA LEU A 335 -9.51 23.84 49.08
C LEU A 335 -10.65 22.91 49.53
N LYS A 336 -11.39 23.28 50.58
CA LYS A 336 -12.45 22.40 51.15
C LYS A 336 -13.64 22.16 50.22
N TYR A 337 -13.98 23.14 49.38
CA TYR A 337 -15.26 23.18 48.67
C TYR A 337 -15.26 22.56 47.26
N PRO A 338 -14.22 22.75 46.43
CA PRO A 338 -14.23 22.30 45.04
C PRO A 338 -14.52 20.80 44.89
N ARG A 339 -15.42 20.45 43.97
CA ARG A 339 -15.66 19.06 43.56
C ARG A 339 -14.72 18.62 42.45
N LYS A 340 -14.19 19.57 41.69
CA LYS A 340 -13.28 19.30 40.57
C LYS A 340 -12.02 20.15 40.70
N VAL A 341 -10.88 19.48 40.78
CA VAL A 341 -9.56 20.12 40.80
C VAL A 341 -8.69 19.52 39.72
N SER A 342 -8.13 20.38 38.87
CA SER A 342 -7.24 20.00 37.79
C SER A 342 -5.98 20.85 37.86
N VAL A 343 -4.82 20.20 37.95
CA VAL A 343 -3.51 20.85 37.94
C VAL A 343 -2.65 20.13 36.91
N ILE A 344 -2.59 20.67 35.70
CA ILE A 344 -2.07 19.99 34.51
C ILE A 344 -0.79 20.69 34.03
N ASN A 345 0.27 19.92 33.76
CA ASN A 345 1.53 20.46 33.26
C ASN A 345 2.04 21.67 34.07
N ALA A 346 2.05 21.51 35.40
CA ALA A 346 2.46 22.54 36.36
C ALA A 346 3.73 22.14 37.12
N LYS A 347 4.42 21.09 36.65
CA LYS A 347 5.63 20.52 37.28
C LYS A 347 5.40 20.09 38.74
N VAL A 348 4.17 19.73 39.11
CA VAL A 348 3.86 19.24 40.45
C VAL A 348 4.57 17.91 40.66
N PHE A 349 5.42 17.81 41.68
CA PHE A 349 6.13 16.57 41.98
C PHE A 349 5.49 15.80 43.14
N VAL A 350 4.75 16.47 44.03
CA VAL A 350 3.98 15.87 45.13
C VAL A 350 2.85 16.79 45.57
N LEU A 351 1.70 16.22 45.90
CA LEU A 351 0.70 16.88 46.74
C LEU A 351 0.82 16.25 48.13
N PRO A 352 1.25 16.98 49.18
CA PRO A 352 1.41 16.38 50.51
C PRO A 352 0.08 15.80 51.01
N CYS A 353 0.11 14.67 51.73
CA CYS A 353 -1.11 14.02 52.23
C CYS A 353 -1.98 14.99 53.04
N ALA A 354 -1.36 15.82 53.88
CA ALA A 354 -2.06 16.82 54.68
C ALA A 354 -2.82 17.86 53.81
N THR A 355 -2.36 18.14 52.59
CA THR A 355 -3.10 18.97 51.63
C THR A 355 -4.23 18.18 50.96
N SER A 356 -3.99 16.93 50.58
CA SER A 356 -5.04 16.03 50.06
C SER A 356 -6.20 15.85 51.05
N GLU A 357 -5.93 15.86 52.35
CA GLU A 357 -6.96 15.78 53.40
C GLU A 357 -7.87 17.02 53.45
N LEU A 358 -7.42 18.16 52.94
CA LEU A 358 -8.25 19.38 52.88
C LEU A 358 -9.30 19.31 51.76
N LEU A 359 -9.10 18.47 50.75
CA LEU A 359 -9.98 18.31 49.59
C LEU A 359 -11.18 17.40 49.92
N GLU A 360 -12.00 17.82 50.88
CA GLU A 360 -13.08 17.00 51.47
C GLU A 360 -14.16 16.58 50.45
N ASN A 361 -14.55 17.49 49.55
CA ASN A 361 -15.67 17.29 48.62
C ASN A 361 -15.25 16.82 47.22
N LEU A 362 -13.97 16.46 47.04
CA LEU A 362 -13.38 16.19 45.74
C LEU A 362 -13.96 14.95 45.07
N GLN A 363 -14.46 15.11 43.84
CA GLN A 363 -15.01 14.05 43.00
C GLN A 363 -14.20 13.82 41.73
N TYR A 364 -13.50 14.83 41.25
CA TYR A 364 -12.63 14.77 40.07
C TYR A 364 -11.27 15.37 40.41
N LEU A 365 -10.21 14.60 40.22
CA LEU A 365 -8.83 15.04 40.39
C LEU A 365 -8.05 14.75 39.12
N ASP A 366 -7.48 15.79 38.53
CA ASP A 366 -6.57 15.67 37.39
C ASP A 366 -5.20 16.26 37.75
N LEU A 367 -4.18 15.40 37.74
CA LEU A 367 -2.78 15.75 37.96
C LEU A 367 -1.95 15.32 36.75
N SER A 368 -2.52 15.35 35.55
CA SER A 368 -1.85 14.89 34.34
C SER A 368 -0.66 15.76 33.93
N ASP A 369 0.28 15.13 33.21
CA ASP A 369 1.49 15.74 32.64
C ASP A 369 2.36 16.47 33.70
N ASN A 370 2.47 15.89 34.89
CA ASN A 370 3.27 16.39 36.00
C ASN A 370 4.51 15.50 36.27
N LEU A 371 5.16 15.69 37.43
CA LEU A 371 6.40 15.01 37.81
C LEU A 371 6.16 13.96 38.91
N LEU A 372 4.97 13.39 39.01
CA LEU A 372 4.67 12.37 40.02
C LEU A 372 5.43 11.07 39.74
N THR A 373 5.95 10.46 40.80
CA THR A 373 6.58 9.14 40.82
C THR A 373 5.77 8.21 41.72
N ASP A 374 6.07 6.92 41.76
CA ASP A 374 5.36 5.97 42.64
C ASP A 374 5.42 6.39 44.13
N LEU A 375 6.56 6.94 44.58
CA LEU A 375 6.75 7.39 45.96
C LEU A 375 5.94 8.66 46.26
N THR A 376 5.95 9.64 45.35
CA THR A 376 5.24 10.90 45.58
C THR A 376 3.73 10.75 45.37
N LEU A 377 3.30 9.82 44.51
CA LEU A 377 1.90 9.43 44.39
C LEU A 377 1.41 8.73 45.66
N ALA A 378 2.25 7.91 46.30
CA ALA A 378 1.90 7.31 47.59
C ALA A 378 1.63 8.39 48.64
N GLU A 379 2.47 9.43 48.73
CA GLU A 379 2.22 10.58 49.60
C GLU A 379 0.92 11.33 49.20
N THR A 380 0.72 11.58 47.92
CA THR A 380 -0.48 12.25 47.36
C THR A 380 -1.78 11.55 47.72
N LEU A 381 -1.79 10.22 47.68
CA LEU A 381 -2.94 9.38 48.02
C LEU A 381 -2.91 8.91 49.50
N CYS A 382 -2.14 9.58 50.36
CA CYS A 382 -2.05 9.29 51.79
C CYS A 382 -1.74 7.82 52.10
N ASN A 383 -0.79 7.23 51.37
CA ASN A 383 -0.37 5.83 51.43
C ASN A 383 -1.55 4.84 51.31
N GLY A 384 -2.55 5.19 50.49
CA GLY A 384 -3.73 4.36 50.27
C GLY A 384 -4.65 4.25 51.48
N ARG A 385 -4.64 5.24 52.39
CA ARG A 385 -5.57 5.30 53.54
C ARG A 385 -7.03 5.60 53.16
N GLY A 386 -7.30 5.95 51.90
CA GLY A 386 -8.65 6.21 51.39
C GLY A 386 -9.24 7.52 51.94
N LYS A 387 -8.45 8.60 51.96
CA LYS A 387 -8.88 9.91 52.46
C LYS A 387 -9.79 10.67 51.48
N LEU A 388 -9.52 10.55 50.18
CA LEU A 388 -10.33 11.11 49.10
C LEU A 388 -11.56 10.21 48.81
N LYS A 389 -12.47 10.10 49.77
CA LYS A 389 -13.56 9.10 49.76
C LYS A 389 -14.60 9.33 48.65
N ASP A 390 -14.79 10.58 48.26
CA ASP A 390 -15.80 10.96 47.26
C ASP A 390 -15.27 10.99 45.83
N LEU A 391 -13.97 10.67 45.65
CA LEU A 391 -13.31 10.70 44.36
C LEU A 391 -13.89 9.64 43.41
N ARG A 392 -14.34 10.10 42.24
CA ARG A 392 -14.94 9.28 41.18
C ARG A 392 -14.03 9.17 39.97
N VAL A 393 -13.31 10.24 39.65
CA VAL A 393 -12.39 10.33 38.53
C VAL A 393 -11.02 10.74 39.03
N LEU A 394 -10.01 9.94 38.67
CA LEU A 394 -8.60 10.26 38.92
C LEU A 394 -7.84 10.17 37.60
N ASN A 395 -7.27 11.29 37.17
CA ASN A 395 -6.36 11.35 36.03
C ASN A 395 -4.95 11.67 36.53
N ILE A 396 -4.03 10.74 36.34
CA ILE A 396 -2.60 10.88 36.65
C ILE A 396 -1.74 10.52 35.44
N SER A 397 -2.30 10.63 34.24
CA SER A 397 -1.61 10.36 32.98
C SER A 397 -0.40 11.27 32.77
N GLY A 398 0.57 10.84 31.96
CA GLY A 398 1.75 11.66 31.61
C GLY A 398 2.73 11.89 32.76
N ASN A 399 2.62 11.11 33.85
CA ASN A 399 3.56 11.14 34.98
C ASN A 399 4.62 10.03 34.88
N ALA A 400 5.67 10.11 35.70
CA ALA A 400 6.80 9.17 35.70
C ALA A 400 6.55 7.91 36.57
N LEU A 401 5.36 7.32 36.46
CA LEU A 401 4.97 6.12 37.21
C LEU A 401 5.62 4.86 36.62
N LYS A 402 6.11 3.95 37.47
CA LYS A 402 6.81 2.73 37.04
C LYS A 402 6.10 1.44 37.47
N SER A 403 5.28 1.48 38.53
CA SER A 403 4.71 0.28 39.15
C SER A 403 3.19 0.27 39.15
N LEU A 404 2.60 -0.53 38.26
CA LEU A 404 1.14 -0.71 38.23
C LEU A 404 0.60 -1.36 39.51
N SER A 405 1.38 -2.24 40.15
CA SER A 405 1.00 -2.87 41.42
C SER A 405 0.87 -1.81 42.53
N THR A 406 1.81 -0.88 42.61
CA THR A 406 1.79 0.24 43.56
C THR A 406 0.56 1.10 43.35
N VAL A 407 0.30 1.51 42.10
CA VAL A 407 -0.89 2.32 41.76
C VAL A 407 -2.16 1.59 42.19
N SER A 408 -2.31 0.31 41.83
CA SER A 408 -3.50 -0.47 42.19
C SER A 408 -3.72 -0.52 43.71
N GLN A 409 -2.66 -0.72 44.49
CA GLN A 409 -2.74 -0.76 45.95
C GLN A 409 -3.13 0.59 46.56
N LEU A 410 -2.62 1.69 46.00
CA LEU A 410 -2.92 3.04 46.48
C LEU A 410 -4.38 3.42 46.24
N VAL A 411 -4.94 3.06 45.08
CA VAL A 411 -6.33 3.41 44.75
C VAL A 411 -7.35 2.46 45.35
N LYS A 412 -6.95 1.26 45.80
CA LYS A 412 -7.83 0.19 46.33
C LYS A 412 -8.95 0.67 47.26
N LYS A 413 -8.65 1.61 48.18
CA LYS A 413 -9.59 2.09 49.21
C LYS A 413 -10.49 3.25 48.74
N LEU A 414 -10.34 3.72 47.50
CA LEU A 414 -11.17 4.77 46.90
C LEU A 414 -12.48 4.13 46.41
N SER A 415 -13.43 3.94 47.33
CA SER A 415 -14.62 3.11 47.10
C SER A 415 -15.59 3.65 46.04
N LYS A 416 -15.56 4.96 45.75
CA LYS A 416 -16.39 5.60 44.72
C LYS A 416 -15.69 5.81 43.38
N LEU A 417 -14.44 5.37 43.26
CA LEU A 417 -13.66 5.55 42.03
C LEU A 417 -14.24 4.69 40.91
N THR A 418 -14.59 5.35 39.80
CA THR A 418 -15.19 4.74 38.61
C THR A 418 -14.31 4.89 37.38
N HIS A 419 -13.55 5.98 37.29
CA HIS A 419 -12.67 6.31 36.16
C HIS A 419 -11.25 6.53 36.65
N LEU A 420 -10.30 5.82 36.04
CA LEU A 420 -8.89 5.98 36.29
C LEU A 420 -8.13 6.12 34.97
N ASP A 421 -7.40 7.21 34.80
CA ASP A 421 -6.48 7.42 33.69
C ASP A 421 -5.03 7.42 34.21
N ILE A 422 -4.28 6.41 33.78
CA ILE A 422 -2.85 6.20 34.07
C ILE A 422 -2.04 6.06 32.76
N SER A 423 -2.55 6.63 31.66
CA SER A 423 -1.93 6.60 30.34
C SER A 423 -0.65 7.43 30.25
N ARG A 424 0.12 7.27 29.17
CA ARG A 424 1.37 8.00 28.91
C ARG A 424 2.39 7.86 30.04
N THR A 425 2.45 6.68 30.65
CA THR A 425 3.38 6.34 31.74
C THR A 425 4.36 5.24 31.27
N GLY A 426 5.48 5.05 31.95
CA GLY A 426 6.53 4.13 31.51
C GLY A 426 6.50 2.77 32.20
N TYR A 427 5.37 2.07 32.24
CA TYR A 427 5.27 0.78 32.93
C TYR A 427 6.17 -0.30 32.28
N SER A 428 7.03 -0.95 33.07
CA SER A 428 7.93 -1.99 32.54
C SER A 428 7.20 -3.28 32.17
N SER A 429 6.22 -3.69 32.97
CA SER A 429 5.43 -4.90 32.75
C SER A 429 4.15 -4.89 33.62
N MET A 430 3.15 -5.67 33.22
CA MET A 430 1.92 -5.87 33.98
C MET A 430 2.10 -7.04 34.97
N PRO A 431 1.82 -6.89 36.28
CA PRO A 431 1.95 -7.95 37.29
C PRO A 431 0.84 -9.00 37.17
N GLN A 432 0.97 -10.18 37.79
CA GLN A 432 -0.03 -11.25 37.68
C GLN A 432 -1.37 -10.95 38.40
N GLY A 433 -1.37 -10.07 39.39
CA GLY A 433 -2.56 -9.68 40.13
C GLY A 433 -2.45 -8.26 40.67
N CYS A 434 -3.60 -7.58 40.76
CA CYS A 434 -3.74 -6.20 41.21
C CYS A 434 -4.97 -6.06 42.12
N SER A 435 -4.98 -5.02 42.95
CA SER A 435 -6.10 -4.75 43.86
C SER A 435 -6.83 -3.47 43.48
N TRP A 436 -7.76 -3.54 42.52
CA TRP A 436 -8.53 -2.38 42.08
C TRP A 436 -9.79 -2.13 42.93
N PRO A 437 -10.35 -0.91 42.93
CA PRO A 437 -11.66 -0.61 43.50
C PRO A 437 -12.78 -1.39 42.80
N SER A 438 -13.79 -1.80 43.55
CA SER A 438 -14.89 -2.63 43.04
C SER A 438 -15.82 -1.90 42.06
N LEU A 439 -15.89 -0.56 42.13
CA LEU A 439 -16.71 0.26 41.24
C LEU A 439 -15.96 0.75 40.00
N LEU A 440 -14.70 0.34 39.80
CA LEU A 440 -13.91 0.77 38.65
C LEU A 440 -14.52 0.22 37.34
N ARG A 441 -14.89 1.14 36.44
CA ARG A 441 -15.53 0.85 35.13
C ARG A 441 -14.68 1.31 33.95
N TYR A 442 -13.97 2.41 34.08
CA TYR A 442 -13.11 2.97 33.04
C TYR A 442 -11.65 2.92 33.48
N LEU A 443 -10.80 2.37 32.63
CA LEU A 443 -9.36 2.32 32.86
C LEU A 443 -8.60 2.62 31.56
N ASN A 444 -7.78 3.67 31.59
CA ASN A 444 -6.86 4.01 30.50
C ASN A 444 -5.41 3.73 30.88
N ILE A 445 -4.75 2.85 30.14
CA ILE A 445 -3.32 2.50 30.24
C ILE A 445 -2.65 2.60 28.86
N SER A 446 -3.12 3.52 28.01
CA SER A 446 -2.55 3.76 26.70
C SER A 446 -1.14 4.35 26.79
N LYS A 447 -0.34 4.20 25.72
CA LYS A 447 1.03 4.74 25.62
C LYS A 447 1.94 4.30 26.79
N ALA A 448 1.75 3.07 27.27
CA ALA A 448 2.44 2.54 28.45
C ALA A 448 3.58 1.54 28.16
N LYS A 449 3.88 1.28 26.88
CA LYS A 449 4.90 0.30 26.41
C LYS A 449 4.68 -1.13 26.92
N LEU A 450 3.42 -1.49 27.20
CA LEU A 450 3.07 -2.83 27.65
C LEU A 450 3.18 -3.84 26.51
N THR A 451 3.77 -5.01 26.77
CA THR A 451 3.91 -6.09 25.77
C THR A 451 2.88 -7.21 25.95
N THR A 452 2.35 -7.39 27.17
CA THR A 452 1.38 -8.42 27.50
C THR A 452 0.33 -7.91 28.49
N VAL A 453 -0.85 -8.54 28.46
CA VAL A 453 -1.95 -8.31 29.41
C VAL A 453 -2.06 -9.51 30.35
N THR A 454 -2.34 -9.26 31.62
CA THR A 454 -2.44 -10.29 32.68
C THR A 454 -3.77 -10.15 33.45
N PRO A 455 -4.12 -11.11 34.32
CA PRO A 455 -5.27 -11.01 35.24
C PRO A 455 -5.21 -9.86 36.26
N CYS A 456 -4.21 -8.98 36.19
CA CYS A 456 -4.23 -7.71 36.92
C CYS A 456 -5.43 -6.84 36.52
N LEU A 457 -5.88 -6.87 35.27
CA LEU A 457 -7.05 -6.09 34.85
C LEU A 457 -8.34 -6.64 35.48
N PRO A 458 -9.18 -5.80 36.11
CA PRO A 458 -10.39 -6.27 36.75
C PRO A 458 -11.48 -6.59 35.72
N THR A 459 -12.27 -7.64 35.99
CA THR A 459 -13.39 -8.06 35.12
C THR A 459 -14.60 -7.14 35.18
N THR A 460 -14.58 -6.11 36.04
CA THR A 460 -15.65 -5.11 36.21
C THR A 460 -15.62 -4.00 35.17
N LEU A 461 -14.55 -3.90 34.37
CA LEU A 461 -14.36 -2.83 33.39
C LEU A 461 -15.42 -2.87 32.30
N GLU A 462 -15.95 -1.69 31.98
CA GLU A 462 -16.85 -1.43 30.86
C GLU A 462 -16.10 -0.75 29.71
N VAL A 463 -15.11 0.09 30.03
CA VAL A 463 -14.26 0.77 29.04
C VAL A 463 -12.80 0.53 29.39
N LEU A 464 -12.03 0.04 28.41
CA LEU A 464 -10.60 -0.21 28.55
C LEU A 464 -9.84 0.36 27.36
N ASP A 465 -8.89 1.24 27.65
CA ASP A 465 -7.98 1.79 26.66
C ASP A 465 -6.54 1.27 26.87
N LEU A 466 -6.06 0.50 25.90
CA LEU A 466 -4.71 -0.04 25.80
C LEU A 466 -4.04 0.38 24.49
N SER A 467 -4.49 1.47 23.87
CA SER A 467 -3.94 1.99 22.63
C SER A 467 -2.46 2.37 22.76
N ASN A 468 -1.73 2.33 21.65
CA ASN A 468 -0.33 2.72 21.53
C ASN A 468 0.60 2.00 22.52
N ASN A 469 0.39 0.69 22.70
CA ASN A 469 1.27 -0.19 23.44
C ASN A 469 2.03 -1.13 22.47
N ASP A 470 2.74 -2.13 22.99
CA ASP A 470 3.49 -3.12 22.22
C ASP A 470 2.82 -4.52 22.27
N LEU A 471 1.50 -4.58 22.42
CA LEU A 471 0.75 -5.82 22.58
C LEU A 471 0.75 -6.65 21.29
N LYS A 472 1.02 -7.96 21.42
CA LYS A 472 1.01 -8.91 20.30
C LYS A 472 -0.22 -9.81 20.25
N ASP A 473 -0.85 -10.04 21.40
CA ASP A 473 -2.08 -10.81 21.54
C ASP A 473 -2.88 -10.28 22.74
N PHE A 474 -4.17 -10.58 22.78
CA PHE A 474 -5.06 -10.27 23.89
C PHE A 474 -5.94 -11.49 24.20
N THR A 475 -5.71 -12.13 25.35
CA THR A 475 -6.33 -13.41 25.70
C THR A 475 -7.18 -13.36 26.97
N LEU A 476 -7.24 -12.22 27.66
CA LEU A 476 -7.97 -12.08 28.92
C LEU A 476 -9.48 -11.98 28.69
N ALA A 477 -10.29 -12.71 29.46
CA ALA A 477 -11.75 -12.58 29.40
C ALA A 477 -12.23 -11.39 30.24
N LEU A 478 -12.96 -10.46 29.61
CA LEU A 478 -13.53 -9.27 30.25
C LEU A 478 -15.04 -9.20 29.95
N PRO A 479 -15.89 -9.86 30.76
CA PRO A 479 -17.29 -10.06 30.42
C PRO A 479 -18.17 -8.80 30.50
N ALA A 480 -17.77 -7.80 31.29
CA ALA A 480 -18.51 -6.54 31.44
C ALA A 480 -18.15 -5.49 30.37
N LEU A 481 -17.13 -5.75 29.55
CA LEU A 481 -16.55 -4.78 28.64
C LEU A 481 -17.54 -4.41 27.51
N ARG A 482 -17.68 -3.12 27.25
CA ARG A 482 -18.51 -2.51 26.20
C ARG A 482 -17.66 -1.81 25.16
N GLU A 483 -16.56 -1.21 25.56
CA GLU A 483 -15.67 -0.46 24.68
C GLU A 483 -14.21 -0.84 24.92
N LEU A 484 -13.51 -1.16 23.83
CA LEU A 484 -12.12 -1.63 23.86
C LEU A 484 -11.28 -0.91 22.81
N HIS A 485 -10.25 -0.20 23.27
CA HIS A 485 -9.26 0.46 22.41
C HIS A 485 -7.94 -0.32 22.43
N LEU A 486 -7.54 -0.75 21.23
CA LEU A 486 -6.32 -1.52 20.96
C LEU A 486 -5.51 -0.91 19.80
N SER A 487 -5.86 0.30 19.34
CA SER A 487 -5.16 0.94 18.23
C SER A 487 -3.66 1.12 18.50
N GLY A 488 -2.82 1.12 17.46
CA GLY A 488 -1.38 1.38 17.62
C GLY A 488 -0.61 0.27 18.36
N ASN A 489 -1.06 -0.98 18.30
CA ASN A 489 -0.38 -2.15 18.86
C ASN A 489 0.25 -3.02 17.75
N LYS A 490 0.67 -4.25 18.08
CA LYS A 490 1.30 -5.22 17.16
C LYS A 490 0.46 -6.49 17.02
N LEU A 491 -0.87 -6.34 17.04
CA LEU A 491 -1.81 -7.45 16.92
C LEU A 491 -1.83 -7.96 15.48
N LEU A 492 -1.69 -9.29 15.30
CA LEU A 492 -1.74 -9.94 13.98
C LEU A 492 -3.16 -10.36 13.56
N ARG A 493 -4.04 -10.56 14.55
CA ARG A 493 -5.42 -11.03 14.39
C ARG A 493 -6.34 -10.33 15.38
N LEU A 494 -7.64 -10.33 15.10
CA LEU A 494 -8.65 -9.89 16.07
C LEU A 494 -8.66 -10.82 17.29
N PRO A 495 -8.84 -10.29 18.51
CA PRO A 495 -9.04 -11.13 19.69
C PRO A 495 -10.40 -11.86 19.58
N SER A 496 -10.57 -12.99 20.26
CA SER A 496 -11.85 -13.71 20.17
C SER A 496 -12.97 -12.94 20.86
N GLY A 497 -14.08 -12.66 20.17
CA GLY A 497 -15.27 -12.01 20.72
C GLY A 497 -15.92 -12.78 21.88
N ARG A 498 -15.64 -14.08 22.02
CA ARG A 498 -16.06 -14.88 23.18
C ARG A 498 -15.51 -14.37 24.51
N LEU A 499 -14.38 -13.65 24.48
CA LEU A 499 -13.79 -13.00 25.66
C LEU A 499 -14.59 -11.77 26.10
N PHE A 500 -15.41 -11.18 25.22
CA PHE A 500 -16.11 -9.92 25.41
C PHE A 500 -17.59 -10.01 24.97
N PRO A 501 -18.42 -10.80 25.68
CA PRO A 501 -19.82 -11.05 25.30
C PRO A 501 -20.70 -9.79 25.20
N ASN A 502 -20.31 -8.68 25.81
CA ASN A 502 -21.07 -7.42 25.84
C ASN A 502 -20.42 -6.28 25.04
N LEU A 503 -19.37 -6.56 24.26
CA LEU A 503 -18.65 -5.52 23.52
C LEU A 503 -19.51 -4.90 22.44
N GLN A 504 -19.55 -3.57 22.40
CA GLN A 504 -20.30 -2.74 21.45
C GLN A 504 -19.36 -1.99 20.51
N THR A 505 -18.23 -1.51 21.03
CA THR A 505 -17.25 -0.74 20.27
C THR A 505 -15.88 -1.38 20.37
N LEU A 506 -15.26 -1.69 19.23
CA LEU A 506 -13.90 -2.18 19.12
C LEU A 506 -13.09 -1.26 18.20
N ILE A 507 -12.02 -0.68 18.74
CA ILE A 507 -11.13 0.22 18.00
C ILE A 507 -9.74 -0.42 17.96
N ILE A 508 -9.29 -0.85 16.79
CA ILE A 508 -8.06 -1.63 16.56
C ILE A 508 -7.28 -1.14 15.34
N GLN A 509 -7.29 0.17 15.12
CA GLN A 509 -6.59 0.81 14.00
C GLN A 509 -5.07 0.74 14.16
N SER A 510 -4.33 0.95 13.07
CA SER A 510 -2.86 1.11 13.13
C SER A 510 -2.16 -0.07 13.82
N ASN A 511 -2.61 -1.29 13.55
CA ASN A 511 -2.02 -2.54 14.03
C ASN A 511 -1.31 -3.28 12.88
N THR A 512 -0.91 -4.52 13.12
CA THR A 512 -0.37 -5.43 12.10
C THR A 512 -1.40 -6.49 11.69
N LEU A 513 -2.69 -6.14 11.67
CA LEU A 513 -3.74 -7.12 11.31
C LEU A 513 -3.61 -7.49 9.84
N ASN A 514 -3.44 -8.79 9.59
CA ASN A 514 -3.31 -9.31 8.23
C ASN A 514 -4.68 -9.52 7.56
N MET A 515 -5.64 -10.13 8.26
CA MET A 515 -6.99 -10.37 7.75
C MET A 515 -7.94 -10.69 8.92
N PHE A 516 -9.24 -10.54 8.67
CA PHE A 516 -10.31 -11.05 9.53
C PHE A 516 -11.53 -11.38 8.68
N GLY A 517 -12.35 -12.33 9.12
CA GLY A 517 -13.51 -12.81 8.35
C GLY A 517 -14.81 -12.79 9.15
N ARG A 518 -15.90 -13.25 8.51
CA ARG A 518 -17.23 -13.34 9.13
C ARG A 518 -17.21 -14.16 10.42
N SER A 519 -16.47 -15.27 10.45
CA SER A 519 -16.34 -16.12 11.65
C SER A 519 -15.73 -15.40 12.85
N ASP A 520 -14.83 -14.44 12.61
CA ASP A 520 -14.22 -13.65 13.69
C ASP A 520 -15.25 -12.68 14.26
N LEU A 521 -16.04 -12.04 13.39
CA LEU A 521 -17.08 -11.08 13.78
C LEU A 521 -18.31 -11.74 14.42
N GLU A 522 -18.73 -12.92 13.95
CA GLU A 522 -19.83 -13.70 14.54
C GLU A 522 -19.57 -14.06 16.01
N SER A 523 -18.30 -14.10 16.42
CA SER A 523 -17.95 -14.32 17.82
C SER A 523 -18.34 -13.15 18.73
N TYR A 524 -18.56 -11.95 18.17
CA TYR A 524 -19.01 -10.76 18.88
C TYR A 524 -20.52 -10.55 18.73
N ARG A 525 -21.28 -10.87 19.79
CA ARG A 525 -22.74 -10.89 19.72
C ARG A 525 -23.44 -9.53 19.75
N ARG A 526 -22.72 -8.47 20.15
CA ARG A 526 -23.28 -7.13 20.44
C ARG A 526 -22.47 -6.00 19.80
N LEU A 527 -21.51 -6.32 18.94
CA LEU A 527 -20.64 -5.34 18.31
C LEU A 527 -21.47 -4.50 17.35
N GLN A 528 -21.41 -3.18 17.51
CA GLN A 528 -22.10 -2.20 16.69
C GLN A 528 -21.12 -1.36 15.89
N ASN A 529 -19.98 -1.02 16.51
CA ASN A 529 -18.98 -0.15 15.92
C ASN A 529 -17.61 -0.84 15.91
N LEU A 530 -17.04 -0.99 14.71
CA LEU A 530 -15.70 -1.52 14.49
C LEU A 530 -14.86 -0.49 13.74
N GLN A 531 -13.71 -0.13 14.30
CA GLN A 531 -12.69 0.66 13.62
C GLN A 531 -11.43 -0.19 13.45
N ALA A 532 -11.17 -0.66 12.24
CA ALA A 532 -10.05 -1.55 11.94
C ALA A 532 -9.14 -1.04 10.82
N GLY A 533 -9.30 0.20 10.39
CA GLY A 533 -8.49 0.82 9.34
C GLY A 533 -6.99 0.93 9.66
N GLN A 534 -6.22 1.36 8.66
CA GLN A 534 -4.77 1.58 8.76
C GLN A 534 -3.96 0.36 9.25
N ASN A 535 -4.39 -0.83 8.86
CA ASN A 535 -3.74 -2.10 9.20
C ASN A 535 -2.92 -2.67 8.03
N LYS A 536 -2.22 -3.77 8.28
CA LYS A 536 -1.36 -4.44 7.30
C LYS A 536 -2.10 -5.54 6.55
N PHE A 537 -3.18 -5.16 5.87
CA PHE A 537 -4.09 -6.11 5.27
C PHE A 537 -3.46 -6.88 4.10
N VAL A 538 -3.58 -8.21 4.18
CA VAL A 538 -3.32 -9.16 3.10
C VAL A 538 -4.60 -9.29 2.30
N CYS A 539 -4.65 -8.64 1.14
CA CYS A 539 -5.78 -8.64 0.23
C CYS A 539 -5.87 -9.97 -0.53
N SER A 540 -6.24 -11.02 0.18
CA SER A 540 -6.61 -12.31 -0.39
C SER A 540 -8.02 -12.26 -0.97
N CYS A 541 -8.34 -13.20 -1.85
CA CYS A 541 -9.68 -13.30 -2.43
C CYS A 541 -10.79 -13.43 -1.39
N GLU A 542 -10.52 -14.15 -0.30
CA GLU A 542 -11.48 -14.33 0.79
C GLU A 542 -11.72 -13.02 1.54
N PHE A 543 -10.66 -12.28 1.86
CA PHE A 543 -10.75 -11.03 2.60
C PHE A 543 -11.41 -9.91 1.77
N VAL A 544 -11.02 -9.78 0.51
CA VAL A 544 -11.60 -8.79 -0.41
C VAL A 544 -13.09 -9.07 -0.63
N ALA A 545 -13.45 -10.34 -0.90
CA ALA A 545 -14.84 -10.73 -1.09
C ALA A 545 -15.69 -10.46 0.17
N PHE A 546 -15.17 -10.81 1.35
CA PHE A 546 -15.83 -10.56 2.62
C PHE A 546 -16.10 -9.07 2.88
N LEU A 547 -15.08 -8.20 2.72
CA LEU A 547 -15.26 -6.77 2.93
C LEU A 547 -16.28 -6.17 1.95
N GLN A 548 -16.17 -6.50 0.67
CA GLN A 548 -17.06 -5.97 -0.38
C GLN A 548 -18.50 -6.47 -0.28
N LEU A 549 -18.71 -7.76 -0.05
CA LEU A 549 -20.03 -8.41 -0.16
C LEU A 549 -20.79 -8.47 1.16
N ASP A 550 -20.11 -8.69 2.29
CA ASP A 550 -20.76 -9.01 3.55
C ASP A 550 -20.81 -7.83 4.53
N LEU A 551 -19.94 -6.84 4.35
CA LEU A 551 -19.71 -5.78 5.33
C LEU A 551 -20.03 -4.38 4.81
N MET A 552 -19.64 -4.03 3.58
CA MET A 552 -20.03 -2.75 2.97
C MET A 552 -21.49 -2.73 2.45
N ALA A 553 -22.15 -3.90 2.41
CA ALA A 553 -23.54 -4.04 1.94
C ALA A 553 -24.55 -4.38 3.06
N GLY A 554 -24.10 -4.61 4.30
CA GLY A 554 -24.95 -5.01 5.43
C GLY A 554 -25.25 -3.86 6.41
N GLU A 555 -26.49 -3.76 6.89
CA GLU A 555 -26.92 -2.68 7.83
C GLU A 555 -26.57 -2.93 9.32
N ASP A 556 -26.06 -4.11 9.69
CA ASP A 556 -25.93 -4.53 11.09
C ASP A 556 -24.64 -4.06 11.81
N LEU A 557 -23.56 -3.73 11.09
CA LEU A 557 -22.27 -3.31 11.65
C LEU A 557 -21.79 -2.01 11.00
N HIS A 558 -21.57 -0.96 11.79
CA HIS A 558 -21.15 0.34 11.29
C HIS A 558 -19.62 0.52 11.37
N PHE A 559 -18.96 0.80 10.25
CA PHE A 559 -17.57 1.27 10.23
C PHE A 559 -17.52 2.77 10.52
N ALA A 560 -17.14 3.14 11.73
CA ALA A 560 -17.02 4.56 12.08
C ALA A 560 -15.77 5.23 11.49
N ASP A 561 -14.82 4.48 10.92
CA ASP A 561 -13.58 5.01 10.37
C ASP A 561 -13.54 5.12 8.84
N GLY A 562 -14.65 4.90 8.13
CA GLY A 562 -14.74 5.13 6.68
C GLY A 562 -14.00 4.09 5.82
N GLU A 563 -14.48 3.88 4.60
CA GLU A 563 -13.94 2.86 3.69
C GLU A 563 -12.53 3.20 3.20
N GLU A 564 -12.18 4.49 3.16
CA GLU A 564 -10.90 5.02 2.71
C GLU A 564 -9.71 4.57 3.56
N ASN A 565 -9.95 4.11 4.80
CA ASN A 565 -8.90 3.66 5.70
C ASN A 565 -8.52 2.17 5.53
N TYR A 566 -9.17 1.44 4.62
CA TYR A 566 -8.91 0.03 4.34
C TYR A 566 -8.03 -0.12 3.08
N ILE A 567 -6.72 -0.18 3.29
CA ILE A 567 -5.71 -0.22 2.22
C ILE A 567 -4.97 -1.56 2.24
N CYS A 568 -4.77 -2.14 1.06
CA CYS A 568 -3.98 -3.35 0.88
C CYS A 568 -2.50 -3.09 1.13
N ASP A 569 -1.88 -3.90 2.00
CA ASP A 569 -0.43 -3.90 2.20
C ASP A 569 0.26 -4.99 1.36
N SER A 570 -0.42 -6.12 1.15
CA SER A 570 0.05 -7.22 0.32
C SER A 570 -1.10 -7.89 -0.45
N PRO A 571 -0.83 -8.57 -1.59
CA PRO A 571 0.46 -8.72 -2.28
C PRO A 571 0.96 -7.42 -2.94
N LEU A 572 2.24 -7.39 -3.34
CA LEU A 572 2.92 -6.22 -3.94
C LEU A 572 2.14 -5.57 -5.09
N ASP A 573 1.47 -6.36 -5.92
CA ASP A 573 0.69 -5.88 -7.07
C ASP A 573 -0.53 -5.04 -6.68
N LEU A 574 -1.01 -5.17 -5.45
CA LEU A 574 -2.19 -4.48 -4.91
C LEU A 574 -1.82 -3.50 -3.78
N GLN A 575 -0.54 -3.35 -3.48
CA GLN A 575 -0.08 -2.51 -2.38
C GLN A 575 -0.50 -1.04 -2.60
N GLY A 576 -1.12 -0.44 -1.58
CA GLY A 576 -1.59 0.95 -1.63
C GLY A 576 -2.97 1.14 -2.28
N GLN A 577 -3.61 0.08 -2.78
CA GLN A 577 -4.98 0.15 -3.30
C GLN A 577 -6.01 0.02 -2.19
N LEU A 578 -7.16 0.68 -2.37
CA LEU A 578 -8.33 0.56 -1.49
C LEU A 578 -8.99 -0.80 -1.68
N VAL A 579 -9.26 -1.51 -0.58
CA VAL A 579 -9.87 -2.86 -0.63
C VAL A 579 -11.20 -2.85 -1.38
N GLY A 580 -12.01 -1.80 -1.21
CA GLY A 580 -13.29 -1.63 -1.92
C GLY A 580 -13.17 -1.55 -3.44
N GLN A 581 -12.01 -1.18 -3.97
CA GLN A 581 -11.78 -1.04 -5.42
C GLN A 581 -11.07 -2.25 -6.05
N VAL A 582 -10.59 -3.19 -5.23
CA VAL A 582 -9.84 -4.35 -5.71
C VAL A 582 -10.77 -5.39 -6.35
N HIS A 583 -10.57 -5.69 -7.62
CA HIS A 583 -11.30 -6.73 -8.34
C HIS A 583 -10.35 -7.87 -8.72
N GLN A 584 -10.33 -8.94 -7.92
CA GLN A 584 -9.50 -10.11 -8.21
C GLN A 584 -10.20 -11.08 -9.16
N SER A 585 -9.46 -11.62 -10.13
CA SER A 585 -10.01 -12.57 -11.11
C SER A 585 -10.22 -13.96 -10.51
N ILE A 586 -11.27 -14.65 -10.96
CA ILE A 586 -11.62 -16.02 -10.54
C ILE A 586 -10.46 -17.01 -10.74
N VAL A 587 -9.64 -16.81 -11.78
CA VAL A 587 -8.47 -17.65 -12.09
C VAL A 587 -7.39 -17.54 -11.01
N VAL A 588 -7.19 -16.35 -10.45
CA VAL A 588 -6.24 -16.12 -9.34
C VAL A 588 -6.80 -16.71 -8.04
N CYS A 589 -8.09 -16.52 -7.76
CA CYS A 589 -8.72 -17.02 -6.53
C CYS A 589 -8.84 -18.54 -6.46
N HIS A 590 -8.98 -19.20 -7.61
CA HIS A 590 -9.13 -20.65 -7.71
C HIS A 590 -8.02 -21.28 -8.55
N GLN A 591 -6.78 -20.82 -8.38
CA GLN A 591 -5.62 -21.28 -9.15
C GLN A 591 -5.44 -22.80 -9.13
N VAL A 592 -5.64 -23.45 -7.97
CA VAL A 592 -5.51 -24.91 -7.84
C VAL A 592 -6.58 -25.64 -8.65
N LEU A 593 -7.84 -25.17 -8.59
CA LEU A 593 -8.95 -25.73 -9.36
C LEU A 593 -8.71 -25.52 -10.86
N PHE A 594 -8.28 -24.32 -11.26
CA PHE A 594 -7.97 -24.01 -12.65
C PHE A 594 -6.83 -24.89 -13.20
N VAL A 595 -5.73 -25.03 -12.48
CA VAL A 595 -4.61 -25.90 -12.87
C VAL A 595 -5.03 -27.36 -12.89
N SER A 596 -5.82 -27.83 -11.92
CA SER A 596 -6.34 -29.20 -11.90
C SER A 596 -7.23 -29.51 -13.11
N VAL A 597 -8.15 -28.60 -13.46
CA VAL A 597 -8.98 -28.73 -14.66
C VAL A 597 -8.13 -28.71 -15.92
N CYS A 598 -7.17 -27.79 -16.04
CA CYS A 598 -6.26 -27.72 -17.18
C CYS A 598 -5.39 -28.98 -17.33
N CYS A 599 -4.85 -29.52 -16.23
CA CYS A 599 -4.09 -30.76 -16.21
C CYS A 599 -4.98 -31.97 -16.55
N GLY A 600 -6.21 -32.02 -16.04
CA GLY A 600 -7.18 -33.06 -16.37
C GLY A 600 -7.54 -33.07 -17.85
N VAL A 601 -7.80 -31.89 -18.43
CA VAL A 601 -8.04 -31.72 -19.87
C VAL A 601 -6.78 -32.09 -20.67
N GLY A 602 -5.59 -31.66 -20.23
CA GLY A 602 -4.33 -32.00 -20.87
C GLY A 602 -4.03 -33.50 -20.87
N LEU A 603 -4.28 -34.20 -19.75
CA LEU A 603 -4.18 -35.66 -19.66
C LEU A 603 -5.18 -36.35 -20.57
N PHE A 604 -6.42 -35.88 -20.60
CA PHE A 604 -7.45 -36.41 -21.50
C PHE A 604 -7.04 -36.28 -22.96
N VAL A 605 -6.58 -35.09 -23.38
CA VAL A 605 -6.05 -34.85 -24.74
C VAL A 605 -4.83 -35.72 -25.01
N GLY A 606 -3.92 -35.86 -24.04
CA GLY A 606 -2.74 -36.73 -24.14
C GLY A 606 -3.09 -38.20 -24.32
N ILE A 607 -4.11 -38.71 -23.61
CA ILE A 607 -4.62 -40.07 -23.75
C ILE A 607 -5.26 -40.26 -25.14
N VAL A 608 -6.06 -39.30 -25.61
CA VAL A 608 -6.67 -39.34 -26.95
C VAL A 608 -5.60 -39.34 -28.04
N LEU A 609 -4.55 -38.52 -27.89
CA LEU A 609 -3.40 -38.50 -28.79
C LEU A 609 -2.62 -39.81 -28.74
N PHE A 610 -2.38 -40.38 -27.55
CA PHE A 610 -1.69 -41.66 -27.38
C PHE A 610 -2.45 -42.81 -28.03
N ILE A 611 -3.77 -42.89 -27.83
CA ILE A 611 -4.65 -43.89 -28.47
C ILE A 611 -4.63 -43.71 -29.99
N SER A 612 -4.66 -42.47 -30.48
CA SER A 612 -4.58 -42.17 -31.91
C SER A 612 -3.23 -42.58 -32.51
N LEU A 613 -2.12 -42.31 -31.80
CA LEU A 613 -0.76 -42.71 -32.20
C LEU A 613 -0.56 -44.23 -32.16
N TRP A 614 -1.18 -44.92 -31.19
CA TRP A 614 -1.19 -46.38 -31.10
C TRP A 614 -1.96 -47.00 -32.27
N ARG A 615 -3.15 -46.46 -32.61
CA ARG A 615 -3.94 -46.93 -33.76
C ARG A 615 -3.28 -46.67 -35.11
N LEU A 616 -2.46 -45.61 -35.24
CA LEU A 616 -1.83 -45.19 -36.50
C LEU A 616 -0.38 -45.71 -36.70
N HIS A 617 0.11 -46.67 -35.89
CA HIS A 617 1.43 -47.32 -36.07
C HIS A 617 2.64 -46.36 -36.23
N ALA A 618 2.57 -45.15 -35.65
CA ALA A 618 3.57 -44.10 -35.84
C ALA A 618 4.98 -44.46 -35.30
N LEU A 619 5.07 -45.28 -34.26
CA LEU A 619 6.35 -45.77 -33.70
C LEU A 619 7.12 -46.66 -34.68
N TRP A 620 6.43 -47.38 -35.57
CA TRP A 620 7.07 -48.19 -36.61
C TRP A 620 7.66 -47.30 -37.72
N TYR A 621 6.92 -46.26 -38.13
CA TYR A 621 7.40 -45.27 -39.10
C TYR A 621 8.53 -44.39 -38.57
N LEU A 622 8.53 -44.00 -37.28
CA LEU A 622 9.62 -43.26 -36.63
C LEU A 622 10.89 -44.11 -36.49
N LYS A 623 10.78 -45.41 -36.18
CA LYS A 623 11.94 -46.32 -36.17
C LYS A 623 12.54 -46.48 -37.56
N MET A 624 11.71 -46.58 -38.60
CA MET A 624 12.19 -46.70 -39.98
C MET A 624 12.74 -45.40 -40.56
N THR A 625 12.16 -44.24 -40.25
CA THR A 625 12.72 -42.93 -40.66
C THR A 625 14.00 -42.61 -39.89
N TRP A 626 14.15 -43.00 -38.63
CA TRP A 626 15.41 -42.83 -37.88
C TRP A 626 16.49 -43.82 -38.35
N ALA A 627 16.14 -45.07 -38.68
CA ALA A 627 17.05 -46.02 -39.31
C ALA A 627 17.49 -45.54 -40.71
N TRP A 628 16.58 -44.98 -41.50
CA TRP A 628 16.87 -44.40 -42.82
C TRP A 628 17.74 -43.13 -42.72
N VAL A 629 17.50 -42.25 -41.75
CA VAL A 629 18.34 -41.06 -41.52
C VAL A 629 19.73 -41.43 -40.96
N LYS A 630 19.83 -42.46 -40.10
CA LYS A 630 21.11 -42.98 -39.59
C LYS A 630 21.91 -43.69 -40.70
N ALA A 631 21.24 -44.40 -41.60
CA ALA A 631 21.84 -44.98 -42.82
C ALA A 631 22.29 -43.89 -43.82
N LYS A 632 21.49 -42.82 -44.01
CA LYS A 632 21.80 -41.71 -44.92
C LYS A 632 22.89 -40.76 -44.38
N ARG A 633 23.03 -40.62 -43.06
CA ARG A 633 24.12 -39.87 -42.41
C ARG A 633 25.44 -40.66 -42.32
N SER A 634 25.41 -41.99 -42.20
CA SER A 634 26.62 -42.82 -42.27
C SER A 634 27.15 -42.98 -43.71
N SER A 635 26.24 -43.03 -44.70
CA SER A 635 26.54 -43.00 -46.14
C SER A 635 27.18 -41.67 -46.59
N ARG A 636 26.68 -40.51 -46.14
CA ARG A 636 27.28 -39.19 -46.44
C ARG A 636 28.61 -38.94 -45.73
N ARG A 637 28.86 -39.59 -44.58
CA ARG A 637 30.15 -39.54 -43.86
C ARG A 637 31.18 -40.50 -44.46
N ARG A 638 30.77 -41.58 -45.15
CA ARG A 638 31.65 -42.45 -45.95
C ARG A 638 31.94 -41.89 -47.36
N ARG A 639 31.01 -41.16 -47.98
CA ARG A 639 31.27 -40.43 -49.25
C ARG A 639 32.25 -39.26 -49.10
N ARG A 640 32.29 -38.57 -47.96
CA ARG A 640 33.27 -37.47 -47.70
C ARG A 640 34.68 -37.93 -47.30
N VAL A 641 34.90 -39.24 -47.12
CA VAL A 641 36.22 -39.81 -46.79
C VAL A 641 36.85 -40.52 -48.00
N ARG A 642 36.11 -40.71 -49.10
CA ARG A 642 36.57 -41.36 -50.33
C ARG A 642 36.81 -40.41 -51.52
N ASP A 643 36.72 -39.09 -51.29
CA ASP A 643 37.16 -38.02 -52.22
C ASP A 643 38.59 -37.52 -51.90
N ARG A 644 39.40 -38.35 -51.24
CA ARG A 644 40.84 -38.11 -50.99
C ARG A 644 41.66 -39.39 -51.22
N MET A 645 41.46 -40.04 -52.35
CA MET A 645 42.51 -40.77 -53.08
C MET A 645 41.85 -41.25 -54.37
N ASP A 646 42.30 -40.73 -55.51
CA ASP A 646 41.91 -41.22 -56.83
C ASP A 646 42.28 -42.70 -56.95
N SER A 647 41.30 -43.57 -57.19
CA SER A 647 41.48 -44.84 -57.89
C SER A 647 40.11 -45.37 -58.31
N GLU A 648 39.93 -45.50 -59.62
CA GLU A 648 38.87 -46.29 -60.27
C GLU A 648 38.56 -47.59 -59.51
N PRO A 649 37.30 -48.04 -59.43
CA PRO A 649 36.96 -49.34 -58.84
C PRO A 649 37.59 -50.45 -59.71
N LEU A 650 38.70 -51.01 -59.22
CA LEU A 650 39.28 -52.24 -59.75
C LEU A 650 38.22 -53.36 -59.66
N LEU A 651 37.61 -53.70 -60.79
CA LEU A 651 36.86 -54.95 -60.96
C LEU A 651 37.85 -56.11 -60.78
N SER A 652 37.65 -56.91 -59.74
CA SER A 652 38.55 -58.00 -59.37
C SER A 652 38.22 -59.32 -60.07
N TYR A 653 37.00 -59.44 -60.60
CA TYR A 653 36.50 -60.65 -61.26
C TYR A 653 35.74 -60.30 -62.54
N ASP A 654 35.78 -61.20 -63.52
CA ASP A 654 35.00 -61.09 -64.75
C ASP A 654 33.54 -61.47 -64.52
N ALA A 655 33.28 -62.49 -63.70
CA ALA A 655 31.91 -62.80 -63.29
C ALA A 655 31.77 -63.40 -61.90
N PHE A 656 30.68 -63.02 -61.23
CA PHE A 656 30.20 -63.69 -60.03
C PHE A 656 29.21 -64.80 -60.41
N VAL A 657 29.39 -66.02 -59.91
CA VAL A 657 28.50 -67.15 -60.20
C VAL A 657 27.64 -67.47 -58.99
N SER A 658 26.32 -67.40 -59.17
CA SER A 658 25.31 -67.76 -58.17
C SER A 658 24.69 -69.11 -58.52
N TYR A 659 24.84 -70.09 -57.62
CA TYR A 659 24.40 -71.47 -57.81
C TYR A 659 24.00 -72.11 -56.48
N SER A 660 23.30 -73.25 -56.55
CA SER A 660 22.91 -74.02 -55.36
C SER A 660 24.09 -74.87 -54.91
N GLU A 661 24.30 -75.03 -53.61
CA GLU A 661 25.35 -75.92 -53.10
C GLU A 661 25.22 -77.36 -53.61
N ARG A 662 23.99 -77.80 -53.92
CA ARG A 662 23.72 -79.13 -54.51
C ARG A 662 24.19 -79.27 -55.96
N ASP A 663 24.36 -78.16 -56.68
CA ASP A 663 24.82 -78.14 -58.07
C ASP A 663 26.31 -77.76 -58.17
N ALA A 664 27.00 -77.61 -57.02
CA ALA A 664 28.41 -77.24 -56.95
C ALA A 664 29.31 -78.19 -57.74
N THR A 665 28.95 -79.48 -57.80
CA THR A 665 29.69 -80.50 -58.55
C THR A 665 29.73 -80.21 -60.05
N TRP A 666 28.68 -79.64 -60.63
CA TRP A 666 28.67 -79.24 -62.04
C TRP A 666 29.53 -77.98 -62.26
N VAL A 667 29.43 -77.00 -61.35
CA VAL A 667 30.20 -75.75 -61.43
C VAL A 667 31.69 -75.99 -61.32
N GLU A 668 32.12 -76.75 -60.32
CA GLU A 668 33.53 -77.01 -60.03
C GLU A 668 34.19 -77.90 -61.11
N ASN A 669 33.45 -78.85 -61.70
CA ASN A 669 34.02 -79.82 -62.66
C ASN A 669 33.86 -79.42 -64.14
N PHE A 670 32.84 -78.63 -64.49
CA PHE A 670 32.57 -78.25 -65.88
C PHE A 670 32.73 -76.75 -66.11
N LEU A 671 32.12 -75.89 -65.29
CA LEU A 671 32.14 -74.43 -65.52
C LEU A 671 33.51 -73.80 -65.26
N VAL A 672 34.10 -74.10 -64.10
CA VAL A 672 35.37 -73.50 -63.67
C VAL A 672 36.52 -73.91 -64.58
N PRO A 673 36.74 -75.20 -64.89
CA PRO A 673 37.85 -75.60 -65.76
C PRO A 673 37.70 -75.03 -67.18
N GLU A 674 36.48 -74.92 -67.70
CA GLU A 674 36.23 -74.40 -69.04
C GLU A 674 36.44 -72.89 -69.18
N LEU A 675 36.35 -72.12 -68.09
CA LEU A 675 36.45 -70.66 -68.12
C LEU A 675 37.75 -70.11 -67.51
N GLU A 676 38.31 -70.78 -66.49
CA GLU A 676 39.55 -70.39 -65.81
C GLU A 676 40.82 -71.09 -66.38
N GLU A 677 40.74 -72.27 -67.00
CA GLU A 677 41.93 -72.99 -67.49
C GLU A 677 42.28 -72.68 -68.97
N PRO A 678 43.56 -72.41 -69.29
CA PRO A 678 43.99 -72.11 -70.65
C PRO A 678 44.07 -73.36 -71.54
N ARG A 679 43.23 -73.46 -72.58
CA ARG A 679 43.28 -74.56 -73.56
C ARG A 679 44.43 -74.41 -74.56
N GLN A 680 45.36 -75.37 -74.54
CA GLN A 680 46.35 -75.63 -75.60
C GLN A 680 45.68 -76.41 -76.73
N ASN A 681 45.80 -75.93 -77.98
CA ASN A 681 45.33 -76.54 -79.24
C ASN A 681 43.94 -76.16 -79.76
N ASP A 682 43.75 -74.88 -80.07
CA ASP A 682 42.91 -74.48 -81.22
C ASP A 682 43.46 -73.18 -81.83
N SER A 683 43.65 -73.18 -83.15
CA SER A 683 44.34 -72.14 -83.92
C SER A 683 43.36 -71.21 -84.65
N ILE A 684 42.51 -70.49 -83.91
CA ILE A 684 41.66 -69.42 -84.46
C ILE A 684 41.57 -68.25 -83.45
N SER A 685 41.99 -67.07 -83.91
CA SER A 685 41.96 -65.71 -83.33
C SER A 685 42.57 -65.47 -81.92
N ALA A 686 43.52 -64.53 -81.85
CA ALA A 686 44.32 -64.22 -80.66
C ALA A 686 43.61 -63.36 -79.59
N ARG A 687 42.32 -63.00 -79.78
CA ARG A 687 41.56 -62.19 -78.81
C ARG A 687 40.65 -62.99 -77.87
N THR A 688 40.38 -64.26 -78.16
CA THR A 688 39.55 -65.16 -77.32
C THR A 688 40.29 -65.96 -76.24
N ARG A 689 41.58 -65.69 -75.98
CA ARG A 689 42.49 -66.57 -75.20
C ARG A 689 42.73 -66.24 -73.72
N GLU A 690 42.21 -65.15 -73.17
CA GLU A 690 42.43 -64.84 -71.74
C GLU A 690 41.53 -65.68 -70.80
N PRO A 691 42.08 -66.30 -69.75
CA PRO A 691 41.27 -66.99 -68.74
C PRO A 691 40.38 -65.97 -68.01
N LEU A 692 39.10 -66.29 -67.85
CA LEU A 692 38.14 -65.44 -67.14
C LEU A 692 38.20 -65.75 -65.65
N THR A 693 38.23 -64.72 -64.82
CA THR A 693 38.28 -64.85 -63.36
C THR A 693 36.87 -64.90 -62.77
N LEU A 694 36.53 -65.97 -62.06
CA LEU A 694 35.21 -66.15 -61.46
C LEU A 694 35.24 -65.94 -59.94
N CYS A 695 34.19 -65.31 -59.42
CA CYS A 695 33.94 -65.21 -57.99
C CYS A 695 32.89 -66.26 -57.57
N LEU A 696 33.26 -67.17 -56.65
CA LEU A 696 32.41 -68.25 -56.17
C LEU A 696 32.18 -68.15 -54.66
N HIS A 697 30.95 -68.37 -54.21
CA HIS A 697 30.60 -68.20 -52.79
C HIS A 697 31.32 -69.17 -51.83
N LYS A 698 31.76 -70.35 -52.31
CA LYS A 698 32.48 -71.34 -51.49
C LYS A 698 33.99 -71.06 -51.41
N ARG A 699 34.53 -70.31 -52.36
CA ARG A 699 35.97 -70.01 -52.49
C ARG A 699 36.31 -68.61 -51.99
N ASP A 700 35.52 -67.61 -52.38
CA ASP A 700 35.90 -66.20 -52.32
C ASP A 700 35.15 -65.38 -51.25
N PHE A 701 34.16 -65.97 -50.57
CA PHE A 701 33.43 -65.26 -49.50
C PHE A 701 34.24 -65.19 -48.21
N LEU A 702 34.21 -64.02 -47.57
CA LEU A 702 34.92 -63.77 -46.32
C LEU A 702 34.13 -64.34 -45.13
N PRO A 703 34.71 -65.28 -44.34
CA PRO A 703 34.04 -65.85 -43.16
C PRO A 703 33.77 -64.78 -42.09
N GLY A 704 32.57 -64.80 -41.50
CA GLY A 704 32.18 -63.87 -40.43
C GLY A 704 31.44 -62.60 -40.89
N HIS A 705 31.33 -62.37 -42.21
CA HIS A 705 30.46 -61.34 -42.79
C HIS A 705 29.05 -61.88 -43.07
N TRP A 706 28.05 -60.99 -43.10
CA TRP A 706 26.68 -61.35 -43.46
C TRP A 706 26.66 -61.83 -44.92
N ILE A 707 25.96 -62.93 -45.19
CA ILE A 707 25.89 -63.55 -46.52
C ILE A 707 25.46 -62.53 -47.59
N VAL A 708 24.50 -61.66 -47.28
CA VAL A 708 24.02 -60.61 -48.19
C VAL A 708 25.11 -59.58 -48.53
N ASP A 709 25.94 -59.17 -47.56
CA ASP A 709 27.03 -58.21 -47.80
C ASP A 709 28.14 -58.84 -48.64
N ASN A 710 28.45 -60.13 -48.43
CA ASN A 710 29.40 -60.87 -49.26
C ASN A 710 28.94 -60.97 -50.71
N ILE A 711 27.64 -61.19 -50.95
CA ILE A 711 27.07 -61.20 -52.31
C ILE A 711 27.13 -59.80 -52.93
N MET A 712 26.73 -58.74 -52.20
CA MET A 712 26.78 -57.37 -52.73
C MET A 712 28.22 -56.97 -53.09
N SER A 713 29.19 -57.31 -52.23
CA SER A 713 30.60 -57.08 -52.52
C SER A 713 31.07 -57.90 -53.73
N ALA A 714 30.73 -59.19 -53.84
CA ALA A 714 31.10 -60.01 -54.99
C ALA A 714 30.53 -59.46 -56.31
N MET A 715 29.31 -58.92 -56.28
CA MET A 715 28.66 -58.32 -57.45
C MET A 715 29.23 -56.95 -57.81
N GLU A 716 29.56 -56.10 -56.84
CA GLU A 716 30.22 -54.81 -57.10
C GLU A 716 31.63 -54.97 -57.71
N HIS A 717 32.33 -56.06 -57.36
CA HIS A 717 33.68 -56.34 -57.85
C HIS A 717 33.71 -57.27 -59.07
N SER A 718 32.56 -57.63 -59.63
CA SER A 718 32.44 -58.48 -60.83
C SER A 718 31.79 -57.73 -61.99
N ARG A 719 32.25 -57.96 -63.23
CA ARG A 719 31.66 -57.30 -64.42
C ARG A 719 30.26 -57.81 -64.74
N ARG A 720 30.06 -59.13 -64.65
CA ARG A 720 28.78 -59.80 -64.89
C ARG A 720 28.41 -60.70 -63.71
N THR A 721 27.13 -61.05 -63.60
CA THR A 721 26.63 -62.03 -62.64
C THR A 721 25.94 -63.17 -63.39
N VAL A 722 26.39 -64.40 -63.19
CA VAL A 722 25.85 -65.61 -63.82
C VAL A 722 24.98 -66.35 -62.82
N PHE A 723 23.73 -66.62 -63.17
CA PHE A 723 22.82 -67.44 -62.37
C PHE A 723 22.66 -68.82 -62.99
N ILE A 724 22.93 -69.85 -62.20
CA ILE A 724 22.75 -71.25 -62.58
C ILE A 724 21.41 -71.72 -62.02
N LEU A 725 20.44 -71.87 -62.92
CA LEU A 725 19.07 -72.24 -62.62
C LEU A 725 18.89 -73.76 -62.79
N SER A 726 18.43 -74.39 -61.72
CA SER A 726 18.07 -75.80 -61.61
C SER A 726 16.90 -75.92 -60.63
N GLU A 727 16.30 -77.11 -60.50
CA GLU A 727 15.26 -77.35 -59.50
C GLU A 727 15.82 -77.13 -58.08
N ASN A 728 17.06 -77.56 -57.85
CA ASN A 728 17.79 -77.37 -56.60
C ASN A 728 18.04 -75.90 -56.27
N PHE A 729 18.28 -75.05 -57.27
CA PHE A 729 18.50 -73.62 -57.07
C PHE A 729 17.22 -72.95 -56.60
N VAL A 730 16.11 -73.19 -57.28
CA VAL A 730 14.79 -72.59 -57.01
C VAL A 730 14.23 -72.99 -55.64
N GLN A 731 14.56 -74.19 -55.16
CA GLN A 731 14.14 -74.68 -53.84
C GLN A 731 15.06 -74.25 -52.68
N SER A 732 16.28 -73.77 -52.98
CA SER A 732 17.27 -73.42 -51.95
C SER A 732 16.98 -72.10 -51.22
N ASP A 733 17.58 -71.94 -50.03
CA ASP A 733 17.61 -70.66 -49.31
C ASP A 733 18.38 -69.57 -50.08
N TRP A 734 19.22 -69.94 -51.05
CA TRP A 734 19.89 -69.00 -51.95
C TRP A 734 18.90 -68.25 -52.85
N CYS A 735 17.85 -68.93 -53.34
CA CYS A 735 16.76 -68.29 -54.06
C CYS A 735 15.92 -67.39 -53.14
N ARG A 736 15.95 -67.60 -51.82
CA ARG A 736 15.23 -66.75 -50.84
C ARG A 736 15.86 -65.35 -50.68
N TYR A 737 17.17 -65.23 -50.90
CA TYR A 737 17.86 -63.93 -50.92
C TYR A 737 17.50 -63.05 -52.13
N GLU A 738 16.84 -63.60 -53.16
CA GLU A 738 16.30 -62.84 -54.32
C GLU A 738 15.29 -61.76 -53.89
N LEU A 739 14.49 -62.01 -52.84
CA LEU A 739 13.52 -61.02 -52.34
C LEU A 739 14.22 -59.79 -51.74
N ASP A 740 15.40 -59.96 -51.16
CA ASP A 740 16.22 -58.87 -50.62
C ASP A 740 17.12 -58.23 -51.71
N PHE A 741 17.56 -59.01 -52.71
CA PHE A 741 18.42 -58.55 -53.81
C PHE A 741 17.68 -57.79 -54.91
N SER A 742 16.44 -58.17 -55.19
CA SER A 742 15.66 -57.67 -56.33
C SER A 742 15.11 -56.25 -56.18
N HIS A 743 15.35 -55.58 -55.05
CA HIS A 743 14.97 -54.19 -54.85
C HIS A 743 16.03 -53.19 -55.32
N PHE A 744 17.30 -53.61 -55.46
CA PHE A 744 18.41 -52.66 -55.64
C PHE A 744 19.30 -52.87 -56.88
N TRP A 745 19.36 -54.05 -57.50
CA TRP A 745 20.32 -54.26 -58.59
C TRP A 745 19.71 -54.63 -59.96
N MET A 746 18.63 -55.42 -59.99
CA MET A 746 18.18 -56.04 -61.26
C MET A 746 17.24 -55.21 -62.14
N PHE A 747 16.82 -54.01 -61.74
CA PHE A 747 15.89 -53.19 -62.55
C PHE A 747 16.14 -51.69 -62.43
N ASP A 748 17.38 -51.26 -62.13
CA ASP A 748 17.72 -49.85 -62.31
C ASP A 748 17.95 -49.57 -63.80
N GLY A 749 17.07 -48.72 -64.33
CA GLY A 749 16.52 -48.82 -65.68
C GLY A 749 17.39 -48.28 -66.81
N ASN A 750 18.70 -48.56 -66.84
CA ASN A 750 19.51 -48.48 -68.08
C ASN A 750 20.92 -49.10 -68.00
N ALA A 751 21.38 -49.61 -66.86
CA ALA A 751 22.72 -50.25 -66.74
C ALA A 751 22.71 -51.68 -66.20
N GLY A 752 21.61 -52.14 -65.58
CA GLY A 752 21.53 -53.46 -64.93
C GLY A 752 20.99 -54.61 -65.80
N ARG A 753 20.53 -54.34 -67.04
CA ARG A 753 19.94 -55.39 -67.91
C ARG A 753 20.99 -56.30 -68.54
N ASP A 754 22.14 -55.76 -68.90
CA ASP A 754 23.19 -56.56 -69.56
C ASP A 754 24.06 -57.31 -68.54
N ALA A 755 23.97 -56.98 -67.25
CA ALA A 755 24.88 -57.49 -66.23
C ALA A 755 24.55 -58.92 -65.75
N ALA A 756 23.38 -59.49 -66.08
CA ALA A 756 22.95 -60.80 -65.60
C ALA A 756 22.81 -61.83 -66.73
N ILE A 757 23.48 -62.98 -66.60
CA ILE A 757 23.41 -64.11 -67.55
C ILE A 757 22.72 -65.29 -66.86
N LEU A 758 21.71 -65.86 -67.51
CA LEU A 758 20.99 -67.03 -67.00
C LEU A 758 21.44 -68.31 -67.72
N ILE A 759 21.80 -69.34 -66.95
CA ILE A 759 22.12 -70.69 -67.45
C ILE A 759 21.11 -71.68 -66.86
N LEU A 760 20.40 -72.44 -67.70
CA LEU A 760 19.53 -73.53 -67.25
C LEU A 760 20.26 -74.88 -67.39
N LEU A 761 20.41 -75.63 -66.30
CA LEU A 761 20.98 -76.98 -66.32
C LEU A 761 19.98 -78.05 -66.79
N GLU A 762 18.71 -77.81 -66.51
CA GLU A 762 17.58 -78.67 -66.85
C GLU A 762 16.36 -77.81 -67.18
N PRO A 763 15.45 -78.29 -68.04
CA PRO A 763 14.24 -77.55 -68.38
C PRO A 763 13.32 -77.45 -67.17
N LEU A 764 13.05 -76.23 -66.72
CA LEU A 764 12.17 -75.94 -65.58
C LEU A 764 10.75 -75.61 -66.06
N SER A 765 9.73 -76.29 -65.53
CA SER A 765 8.33 -75.93 -65.78
C SER A 765 7.96 -74.64 -65.06
N LYS A 766 7.00 -73.88 -65.60
CA LYS A 766 6.50 -72.63 -64.97
C LYS A 766 5.90 -72.87 -63.57
N ASP A 767 5.48 -74.09 -63.28
CA ASP A 767 4.91 -74.48 -61.98
C ASP A 767 5.98 -74.92 -60.97
N ASP A 768 7.19 -75.26 -61.42
CA ASP A 768 8.32 -75.67 -60.55
C ASP A 768 8.95 -74.46 -59.85
N VAL A 769 8.70 -73.25 -60.37
CA VAL A 769 9.10 -71.98 -59.74
C VAL A 769 8.03 -71.49 -58.78
N PRO A 770 8.27 -71.48 -57.44
CA PRO A 770 7.27 -71.08 -56.46
C PRO A 770 6.67 -69.69 -56.74
N LYS A 771 5.35 -69.55 -56.58
CA LYS A 771 4.59 -68.30 -56.85
C LYS A 771 5.11 -67.06 -56.13
N ARG A 772 5.90 -67.22 -55.06
CA ARG A 772 6.58 -66.12 -54.34
C ARG A 772 7.68 -65.43 -55.16
N PHE A 773 8.19 -66.06 -56.22
CA PHE A 773 9.28 -65.56 -57.07
C PHE A 773 8.75 -64.94 -58.38
N CYS A 774 7.82 -63.99 -58.27
CA CYS A 774 7.19 -63.34 -59.43
C CYS A 774 8.19 -62.60 -60.35
N LYS A 775 9.32 -62.12 -59.82
CA LYS A 775 10.34 -61.37 -60.57
C LYS A 775 11.26 -62.30 -61.36
N LEU A 776 11.80 -63.37 -60.76
CA LEU A 776 12.50 -64.44 -61.50
C LEU A 776 11.64 -65.02 -62.63
N ARG A 777 10.35 -65.25 -62.37
CA ARG A 777 9.41 -65.73 -63.39
C ARG A 777 9.18 -64.72 -64.52
N LYS A 778 9.26 -63.42 -64.22
CA LYS A 778 9.23 -62.34 -65.22
C LYS A 778 10.54 -62.29 -66.02
N LEU A 779 11.69 -62.51 -65.39
CA LEU A 779 13.01 -62.51 -66.02
C LEU A 779 13.15 -63.69 -67.00
N MET A 780 12.80 -64.91 -66.58
CA MET A 780 12.73 -66.08 -67.47
C MET A 780 11.79 -65.89 -68.67
N SER A 781 10.80 -64.99 -68.57
CA SER A 781 9.90 -64.65 -69.67
C SER A 781 10.35 -63.45 -70.52
N SER A 782 11.37 -62.70 -70.09
CA SER A 782 11.80 -61.43 -70.71
C SER A 782 13.29 -61.33 -71.08
N THR A 783 14.11 -62.33 -70.76
CA THR A 783 15.54 -62.40 -71.11
C THR A 783 15.90 -63.72 -71.78
N THR A 784 16.78 -63.70 -72.78
CA THR A 784 17.38 -64.91 -73.39
C THR A 784 18.30 -65.63 -72.41
N TYR A 785 18.21 -66.96 -72.32
CA TYR A 785 19.02 -67.80 -71.43
C TYR A 785 19.82 -68.84 -72.24
N LEU A 786 20.91 -69.34 -71.66
CA LEU A 786 21.69 -70.44 -72.23
C LEU A 786 21.27 -71.75 -71.58
N GLU A 787 20.83 -72.72 -72.37
CA GLU A 787 20.44 -74.05 -71.87
C GLU A 787 21.60 -75.03 -72.04
N TRP A 788 21.87 -75.82 -70.99
CA TRP A 788 22.92 -76.83 -71.02
C TRP A 788 22.53 -78.00 -71.93
N PRO A 789 23.28 -78.27 -73.02
CA PRO A 789 22.91 -79.31 -73.96
C PRO A 789 23.25 -80.70 -73.41
N GLN A 790 22.28 -81.61 -73.49
CA GLN A 790 22.46 -83.02 -73.10
C GLN A 790 23.37 -83.78 -74.09
N GLU A 791 23.32 -83.41 -75.38
CA GLU A 791 24.19 -83.95 -76.45
C GLU A 791 25.60 -83.34 -76.40
N GLU A 792 26.66 -84.17 -76.37
CA GLU A 792 28.04 -83.71 -76.23
C GLU A 792 28.53 -82.83 -77.39
N ASP A 793 28.06 -83.09 -78.62
CA ASP A 793 28.49 -82.36 -79.83
C ASP A 793 28.09 -80.88 -79.80
N ARG A 794 27.02 -80.52 -79.06
CA ARG A 794 26.52 -79.15 -78.94
C ARG A 794 27.16 -78.35 -77.80
N ARG A 795 27.89 -79.00 -76.89
CA ARG A 795 28.52 -78.31 -75.74
C ARG A 795 29.55 -77.27 -76.16
N ARG A 796 30.24 -77.45 -77.29
CA ARG A 796 31.20 -76.46 -77.81
C ARG A 796 30.55 -75.12 -78.14
N GLU A 797 29.33 -75.14 -78.67
CA GLU A 797 28.59 -73.94 -79.05
C GLU A 797 28.05 -73.18 -77.84
N PHE A 798 27.61 -73.92 -76.81
CA PHE A 798 27.25 -73.37 -75.49
C PHE A 798 28.41 -72.59 -74.87
N TRP A 799 29.61 -73.18 -74.81
CA TRP A 799 30.78 -72.53 -74.21
C TRP A 799 31.25 -71.29 -74.98
N ARG A 800 31.17 -71.32 -76.31
CA ARG A 800 31.47 -70.15 -77.15
C ARG A 800 30.52 -69.00 -76.84
N SER A 801 29.22 -69.28 -76.80
CA SER A 801 28.17 -68.30 -76.53
C SER A 801 28.30 -67.68 -75.12
N LEU A 802 28.65 -68.51 -74.13
CA LEU A 802 28.85 -68.05 -72.76
C LEU A 802 30.05 -67.10 -72.62
N ARG A 803 31.19 -67.41 -73.27
CA ARG A 803 32.37 -66.53 -73.25
C ARG A 803 32.11 -65.18 -73.90
N ILE A 804 31.35 -65.14 -75.00
CA ILE A 804 30.95 -63.89 -75.68
C ILE A 804 30.09 -63.05 -74.73
N ALA A 805 29.06 -63.67 -74.14
CA ALA A 805 28.16 -62.97 -73.21
C ALA A 805 28.90 -62.37 -71.98
N LEU A 806 29.91 -63.09 -71.47
CA LEU A 806 30.72 -62.64 -70.33
C LEU A 806 31.64 -61.46 -70.66
N ARG A 807 32.21 -61.42 -71.87
CA ARG A 807 33.14 -60.36 -72.29
C ARG A 807 32.45 -59.11 -72.84
N GLY A 808 31.21 -59.24 -73.30
CA GLY A 808 30.35 -58.10 -73.66
C GLY A 808 30.72 -57.39 -74.97
N GLU A 809 31.35 -58.08 -75.92
CA GLU A 809 31.63 -57.53 -77.26
C GLU A 809 30.53 -57.96 -78.24
N GLU A 810 29.78 -57.00 -78.77
CA GLU A 810 29.06 -57.15 -80.04
C GLU A 810 30.11 -57.11 -81.17
N GLU A 811 30.09 -58.07 -82.08
CA GLU A 811 30.83 -58.01 -83.33
C GLU A 811 30.27 -56.82 -84.15
N GLU A 812 30.94 -55.67 -84.13
CA GLU A 812 30.90 -54.74 -85.26
C GLU A 812 31.90 -55.25 -86.30
N GLU A 813 31.36 -55.75 -87.41
CA GLU A 813 32.03 -55.96 -88.68
C GLU A 813 32.50 -54.61 -89.27
N ASP A 814 33.81 -54.38 -89.34
CA ASP A 814 34.58 -53.95 -90.53
C ASP A 814 36.09 -53.76 -90.23
#